data_AF-A0A2W7AZU1-F1
#
_entry.id   AF-A0A2W7AZU1-F1
#
_cell.length_a   1.000
_cell.length_b   1.000
_cell.length_c   1.000
_cell.angle_alpha   90.00
_cell.angle_beta   90.00
_cell.angle_gamma   90.00
#
_symmetry.space_group_name_H-M   'P 1'
#
loop_
_entity.id
_entity.type
_entity.pdbx_description
1 polymer ?
#
loop_
_entity_poly.entity_id
_entity_poly.type
_entity_poly.pdbx_seq_one_letter_code
_entity_poly.pdbx_strand_id
1 'polypeptide(L)'
;MSEEIRLSYQYQVGGNLPPDALTYATREADDQLYETLKAGKFCYVLNSRQMGKSSLWVRTKQRLEAENFICVGFELTIIGTGSRDEWYYSFANRLLKGFSSRIKINLRSWWSEHIGLTAVGRLDALVEEVILTAIPSETKAVIFIDEIDLVRKLGSKEDRFTDDFFVWIRACYNKRSDNANYNRLTFCLLGVATPSDLIEDKSVTPFNIGQAIALKGFTVSEVKPLMGGLTGNVDNPSAVMTQVLDWTGGQPFLTQRLCYLIVNNSQRITAGKEKELVAQVVQSFIIDNWKTQDEQSHLKTISDRLLNDEQRAVYLLDLYRQVLQKSEIEVSESSEERELQLSGLVVKEGSKLGVYNPIYAAIFNESWIDHELKKLRPYALLMKAWFASNCQDTSKLLRGSDLKEALEWSKDKHLSSKDHKYLNASQQSLNNRRLKTVFFTAVGLLSGIIGSWLWYNYRYAFCPIGERVWATNDCVRSIMSSGEKPRLFLGRTNVDLEEGTKNFQKGEYEKAKKRFEQAKSVDPSDPVPSIYSNNAQARLQSQQKGQPLWKLAVVVGIDSFEDTAREVLRGVADSQDKFNKAGGKDGRLLEIVIVNDGNKPEFSRKVAEGLVNHQDILGIIGHTASESSDKALPIYEKRNLAMLSPTSSSSELNGKVFFRPIQSTTEAAKVYADYIKNNLSLNTENTDKLRIFYDKNKLYSNSLTKNFLKNFTPEKKENLSAEELCRFTKITCSNFSDFKQRPETFLDIINKRLCLFARINCSDFSDSLLDIKTVLTETKKDQVIFLIPSLD
;
A
#
# COMPACT_ATOMS: atom_id res chain seq x y z
N MET A 1 23.83 -22.25 -34.70
CA MET A 1 24.48 -21.38 -33.71
C MET A 1 25.06 -22.30 -32.64
N SER A 2 26.36 -22.21 -32.32
CA SER A 2 26.97 -23.03 -31.26
C SER A 2 26.35 -22.70 -29.90
N GLU A 3 26.38 -23.65 -28.97
CA GLU A 3 25.75 -23.53 -27.64
C GLU A 3 26.35 -22.36 -26.82
N GLU A 4 27.64 -22.05 -27.01
CA GLU A 4 28.30 -20.85 -26.46
C GLU A 4 27.71 -19.53 -26.98
N ILE A 5 27.36 -19.44 -28.28
CA ILE A 5 26.76 -18.22 -28.83
C ILE A 5 25.32 -18.05 -28.31
N ARG A 6 24.59 -19.15 -28.06
CA ARG A 6 23.27 -19.09 -27.40
C ARG A 6 23.34 -18.54 -25.98
N LEU A 7 24.37 -18.92 -25.21
CA LEU A 7 24.60 -18.40 -23.85
C LEU A 7 24.95 -16.90 -23.85
N SER A 8 25.55 -16.38 -24.92
CA SER A 8 25.89 -14.94 -25.05
C SER A 8 24.72 -14.02 -25.39
N TYR A 9 23.62 -14.55 -25.96
CA TYR A 9 22.42 -13.79 -26.32
C TYR A 9 21.32 -13.91 -25.26
N GLN A 10 21.66 -13.55 -24.02
CA GLN A 10 20.69 -13.55 -22.92
C GLN A 10 19.99 -12.19 -22.80
N TYR A 11 18.66 -12.20 -22.75
CA TYR A 11 17.87 -11.02 -22.39
C TYR A 11 17.98 -10.79 -20.88
N GLN A 12 18.33 -9.58 -20.48
CA GLN A 12 18.47 -9.20 -19.08
C GLN A 12 17.28 -8.31 -18.69
N VAL A 13 16.47 -8.81 -17.76
CA VAL A 13 15.28 -8.10 -17.26
C VAL A 13 15.62 -7.44 -15.93
N GLY A 14 15.76 -6.11 -15.95
CA GLY A 14 16.13 -5.32 -14.76
C GLY A 14 17.64 -5.02 -14.67
N GLY A 15 17.98 -4.00 -13.87
CA GLY A 15 19.34 -3.49 -13.76
C GLY A 15 19.86 -2.78 -15.02
N ASN A 16 21.14 -2.42 -15.03
CA ASN A 16 21.83 -1.91 -16.20
C ASN A 16 22.37 -3.06 -17.05
N LEU A 17 22.36 -2.89 -18.37
CA LEU A 17 22.97 -3.85 -19.28
C LEU A 17 24.50 -3.71 -19.21
N PRO A 18 25.25 -4.83 -19.17
CA PRO A 18 26.70 -4.75 -19.22
C PRO A 18 27.15 -4.16 -20.56
N PRO A 19 28.33 -3.52 -20.59
CA PRO A 19 28.95 -2.96 -21.78
C PRO A 19 28.87 -3.81 -23.05
N ASP A 20 29.18 -5.08 -22.93
CA ASP A 20 29.33 -6.09 -23.98
C ASP A 20 28.02 -6.81 -24.31
N ALA A 21 26.89 -6.41 -23.71
CA ALA A 21 25.58 -6.99 -24.00
C ALA A 21 25.24 -6.89 -25.49
N LEU A 22 25.15 -8.05 -26.16
CA LEU A 22 24.75 -8.18 -27.55
C LEU A 22 23.28 -7.76 -27.78
N THR A 23 22.48 -7.75 -26.71
CA THR A 23 21.06 -7.36 -26.72
C THR A 23 20.84 -5.86 -26.53
N TYR A 24 21.89 -5.04 -26.42
CA TYR A 24 21.72 -3.59 -26.36
C TYR A 24 21.37 -3.02 -27.73
N ALA A 25 20.21 -2.38 -27.81
CA ALA A 25 19.77 -1.62 -28.98
C ALA A 25 20.25 -0.17 -28.86
N THR A 26 21.14 0.24 -29.77
CA THR A 26 21.60 1.64 -29.88
C THR A 26 20.47 2.51 -30.41
N ARG A 27 20.23 3.65 -29.76
CA ARG A 27 19.19 4.62 -30.13
C ARG A 27 19.79 5.90 -30.68
N GLU A 28 18.97 6.74 -31.30
CA GLU A 28 19.36 8.12 -31.65
C GLU A 28 19.92 8.89 -30.44
N ALA A 29 19.34 8.69 -29.25
CA ALA A 29 19.78 9.33 -28.01
C ALA A 29 21.21 8.96 -27.58
N ASP A 30 21.71 7.77 -27.98
CA ASP A 30 23.08 7.34 -27.70
C ASP A 30 24.11 8.23 -28.40
N ASP A 31 23.89 8.49 -29.69
CA ASP A 31 24.77 9.35 -30.47
C ASP A 31 24.57 10.81 -30.09
N GLN A 32 23.33 11.23 -29.84
CA GLN A 32 23.05 12.60 -29.41
C GLN A 32 23.74 12.94 -28.08
N LEU A 33 23.66 12.06 -27.08
CA LEU A 33 24.30 12.27 -25.78
C LEU A 33 25.83 12.28 -25.93
N TYR A 34 26.38 11.31 -26.67
CA TYR A 34 27.80 11.18 -26.91
C TYR A 34 28.40 12.43 -27.58
N GLU A 35 27.84 12.85 -28.72
CA GLU A 35 28.35 14.01 -29.47
C GLU A 35 28.21 15.31 -28.68
N THR A 36 27.12 15.45 -27.93
CA THR A 36 26.89 16.66 -27.11
C THR A 36 27.90 16.76 -25.96
N LEU A 37 28.19 15.64 -25.27
CA LEU A 37 29.20 15.60 -24.21
C LEU A 37 30.62 15.76 -24.75
N LYS A 38 30.91 15.19 -25.91
CA LYS A 38 32.21 15.36 -26.62
C LYS A 38 32.45 16.83 -27.00
N ALA A 39 31.40 17.53 -27.41
CA ALA A 39 31.41 18.98 -27.65
C ALA A 39 31.55 19.83 -26.36
N GLY A 40 31.54 19.20 -25.17
CA GLY A 40 31.68 19.88 -23.88
C GLY A 40 30.41 20.60 -23.42
N LYS A 41 29.25 20.27 -23.99
CA LYS A 41 27.97 20.86 -23.59
C LYS A 41 27.39 20.09 -22.41
N PHE A 42 26.85 20.83 -21.43
CA PHE A 42 26.15 20.21 -20.30
C PHE A 42 24.90 19.50 -20.82
N CYS A 43 24.60 18.32 -20.28
CA CYS A 43 23.48 17.51 -20.75
C CYS A 43 22.59 17.07 -19.60
N TYR A 44 21.32 16.80 -19.89
CA TYR A 44 20.46 16.08 -18.96
C TYR A 44 19.52 15.10 -19.66
N VAL A 45 19.34 13.95 -19.02
CA VAL A 45 18.47 12.85 -19.45
C VAL A 45 17.41 12.62 -18.37
N LEU A 46 16.32 13.37 -18.47
CA LEU A 46 15.24 13.37 -17.50
C LEU A 46 14.01 12.67 -18.08
N ASN A 47 13.68 11.49 -17.57
CA ASN A 47 12.58 10.66 -18.10
C ASN A 47 12.08 9.65 -17.06
N SER A 48 10.95 8.99 -17.33
CA SER A 48 10.36 7.96 -16.47
C SER A 48 11.32 6.79 -16.18
N ARG A 49 11.00 5.99 -15.16
CA ARG A 49 11.76 4.78 -14.83
C ARG A 49 11.79 3.82 -16.02
N GLN A 50 12.84 2.99 -16.07
CA GLN A 50 12.99 1.88 -17.01
C GLN A 50 13.08 2.23 -18.50
N MET A 51 13.46 3.46 -18.83
CA MET A 51 13.78 3.91 -20.20
C MET A 51 15.24 3.66 -20.62
N GLY A 52 16.01 2.86 -19.87
CA GLY A 52 17.42 2.56 -20.20
C GLY A 52 18.38 3.75 -20.04
N LYS A 53 18.13 4.63 -19.07
CA LYS A 53 19.02 5.76 -18.73
C LYS A 53 20.39 5.28 -18.23
N SER A 54 20.42 4.33 -17.32
CA SER A 54 21.66 3.85 -16.71
C SER A 54 22.56 3.14 -17.73
N SER A 55 21.98 2.29 -18.59
CA SER A 55 22.71 1.64 -19.68
C SER A 55 23.25 2.65 -20.71
N LEU A 56 22.51 3.72 -20.99
CA LEU A 56 22.91 4.79 -21.92
C LEU A 56 24.18 5.52 -21.47
N TRP A 57 24.22 5.99 -20.22
CA TRP A 57 25.37 6.76 -19.75
C TRP A 57 26.60 5.87 -19.54
N VAL A 58 26.43 4.60 -19.13
CA VAL A 58 27.53 3.64 -19.02
C VAL A 58 28.20 3.42 -20.38
N ARG A 59 27.42 3.23 -21.46
CA ARG A 59 27.99 3.10 -22.81
C ARG A 59 28.61 4.38 -23.33
N THR A 60 27.97 5.52 -23.08
CA THR A 60 28.51 6.81 -23.47
C THR A 60 29.86 7.08 -22.78
N LYS A 61 29.95 6.76 -21.49
CA LYS A 61 31.21 6.81 -20.73
C LYS A 61 32.31 6.00 -21.41
N GLN A 62 32.05 4.76 -21.81
CA GLN A 62 33.06 3.93 -22.46
C GLN A 62 33.51 4.49 -23.81
N ARG A 63 32.58 4.99 -24.63
CA ARG A 63 32.90 5.65 -25.90
C ARG A 63 33.78 6.87 -25.70
N LEU A 64 33.53 7.67 -24.67
CA LEU A 64 34.33 8.84 -24.33
C LEU A 64 35.72 8.45 -23.78
N GLU A 65 35.79 7.44 -22.91
CA GLU A 65 37.06 6.92 -22.37
C GLU A 65 37.98 6.36 -23.47
N ALA A 66 37.40 5.74 -24.51
CA ALA A 66 38.14 5.28 -25.69
C ALA A 66 38.76 6.44 -26.50
N GLU A 67 38.26 7.66 -26.33
CA GLU A 67 38.82 8.89 -26.92
C GLU A 67 39.56 9.76 -25.90
N ASN A 68 40.13 9.14 -24.86
CA ASN A 68 40.95 9.79 -23.83
C ASN A 68 40.22 10.80 -22.92
N PHE A 69 38.89 10.77 -22.83
CA PHE A 69 38.18 11.53 -21.79
C PHE A 69 38.31 10.86 -20.42
N ILE A 70 38.35 11.66 -19.36
CA ILE A 70 38.25 11.17 -17.98
C ILE A 70 36.77 11.18 -17.57
N CYS A 71 36.17 10.01 -17.38
CA CYS A 71 34.76 9.92 -17.03
C CYS A 71 34.57 9.46 -15.59
N VAL A 72 33.86 10.27 -14.80
CA VAL A 72 33.44 9.91 -13.44
C VAL A 72 31.93 9.78 -13.42
N GLY A 73 31.41 8.67 -12.94
CA GLY A 73 29.97 8.42 -12.87
C GLY A 73 29.57 7.73 -11.60
N PHE A 74 28.53 8.21 -10.94
CA PHE A 74 27.95 7.59 -9.75
C PHE A 74 26.48 7.96 -9.56
N GLU A 75 25.75 7.09 -8.87
CA GLU A 75 24.36 7.29 -8.44
C GLU A 75 24.32 8.05 -7.11
N LEU A 76 23.36 8.98 -6.94
CA LEU A 76 23.21 9.75 -5.70
C LEU A 76 22.68 8.91 -4.52
N THR A 77 22.09 7.74 -4.77
CA THR A 77 21.57 6.81 -3.73
C THR A 77 22.62 6.47 -2.69
N ILE A 78 23.87 6.37 -3.11
CA ILE A 78 25.00 5.93 -2.29
C ILE A 78 25.61 7.08 -1.44
N ILE A 79 25.05 8.28 -1.53
CA ILE A 79 25.43 9.44 -0.72
C ILE A 79 24.62 9.49 0.59
N GLY A 80 23.36 9.03 0.56
CA GLY A 80 22.49 8.97 1.74
C GLY A 80 21.87 10.32 2.15
N THR A 81 21.18 10.32 3.29
CA THR A 81 20.52 11.48 3.90
C THR A 81 21.33 11.92 5.13
N GLY A 82 22.01 13.05 5.06
CA GLY A 82 22.80 13.61 6.16
C GLY A 82 22.63 15.13 6.25
N SER A 83 23.34 15.77 7.18
CA SER A 83 23.40 17.24 7.23
C SER A 83 23.97 17.81 5.92
N ARG A 84 23.77 19.12 5.69
CA ARG A 84 24.32 19.83 4.52
C ARG A 84 25.81 19.52 4.31
N ASP A 85 26.64 19.66 5.35
CA ASP A 85 28.09 19.44 5.22
C ASP A 85 28.43 17.97 4.93
N GLU A 86 27.78 17.03 5.62
CA GLU A 86 27.98 15.58 5.39
C GLU A 86 27.59 15.15 3.98
N TRP A 87 26.53 15.76 3.43
CA TRP A 87 26.07 15.49 2.07
C TRP A 87 27.08 15.98 1.04
N TYR A 88 27.52 17.24 1.12
CA TYR A 88 28.53 17.80 0.22
C TYR A 88 29.88 17.08 0.37
N TYR A 89 30.28 16.73 1.60
CA TYR A 89 31.48 15.92 1.85
C TYR A 89 31.39 14.54 1.19
N SER A 90 30.24 13.88 1.31
CA SER A 90 30.02 12.56 0.71
C SER A 90 29.97 12.62 -0.81
N PHE A 91 29.39 13.67 -1.40
CA PHE A 91 29.44 13.96 -2.83
C PHE A 91 30.89 14.20 -3.30
N ALA A 92 31.62 15.08 -2.61
CA ALA A 92 33.03 15.37 -2.87
C ALA A 92 33.89 14.10 -2.83
N ASN A 93 33.64 13.21 -1.85
CA ASN A 93 34.32 11.93 -1.73
C ASN A 93 34.06 11.00 -2.93
N ARG A 94 32.83 10.95 -3.42
CA ARG A 94 32.48 10.15 -4.62
C ARG A 94 33.15 10.71 -5.86
N LEU A 95 33.13 12.03 -6.01
CA LEU A 95 33.80 12.70 -7.11
C LEU A 95 35.31 12.42 -7.09
N LEU A 96 35.97 12.63 -5.94
CA LEU A 96 37.40 12.42 -5.76
C LEU A 96 37.81 10.95 -6.00
N LYS A 97 37.01 9.98 -5.57
CA LYS A 97 37.24 8.55 -5.86
C LYS A 97 37.31 8.26 -7.36
N GLY A 98 36.49 8.94 -8.16
CA GLY A 98 36.54 8.85 -9.63
C GLY A 98 37.87 9.29 -10.22
N PHE A 99 38.62 10.15 -9.52
CA PHE A 99 39.94 10.63 -9.91
C PHE A 99 41.09 10.00 -9.10
N SER A 100 40.83 8.96 -8.32
CA SER A 100 41.81 8.35 -7.39
C SER A 100 43.11 7.86 -8.04
N SER A 101 43.09 7.53 -9.34
CA SER A 101 44.29 7.18 -10.11
C SER A 101 45.26 8.37 -10.31
N ARG A 102 44.77 9.60 -10.16
CA ARG A 102 45.50 10.86 -10.40
C ARG A 102 45.66 11.70 -9.15
N ILE A 103 44.70 11.62 -8.23
CA ILE A 103 44.64 12.46 -7.05
C ILE A 103 44.88 11.61 -5.81
N LYS A 104 45.93 11.93 -5.04
CA LYS A 104 46.25 11.31 -3.76
C LYS A 104 46.20 12.36 -2.65
N ILE A 105 44.99 12.72 -2.23
CA ILE A 105 44.78 13.60 -1.07
C ILE A 105 43.97 12.88 0.01
N ASN A 106 44.19 13.24 1.27
CA ASN A 106 43.30 12.85 2.36
C ASN A 106 42.14 13.86 2.41
N LEU A 107 40.98 13.48 1.86
CA LEU A 107 39.82 14.36 1.80
C LEU A 107 39.37 14.84 3.19
N ARG A 108 39.48 14.01 4.23
CA ARG A 108 39.08 14.39 5.59
C ARG A 108 39.93 15.55 6.10
N SER A 109 41.26 15.46 5.94
CA SER A 109 42.19 16.52 6.31
C SER A 109 41.93 17.78 5.48
N TRP A 110 41.88 17.65 4.16
CA TRP A 110 41.66 18.76 3.25
C TRP A 110 40.34 19.50 3.54
N TRP A 111 39.24 18.76 3.74
CA TRP A 111 37.93 19.35 4.06
C TRP A 111 37.93 20.09 5.40
N SER A 112 38.68 19.59 6.38
CA SER A 112 38.80 20.22 7.71
C SER A 112 39.63 21.49 7.69
N GLU A 113 40.67 21.55 6.85
CA GLU A 113 41.51 22.75 6.68
C GLU A 113 40.74 23.90 6.02
N HIS A 114 39.68 23.59 5.25
CA HIS A 114 38.84 24.56 4.57
C HIS A 114 37.54 24.88 5.33
N ILE A 115 37.52 24.69 6.66
CA ILE A 115 36.30 24.82 7.47
C ILE A 115 35.67 26.23 7.43
N GLY A 116 36.47 27.25 7.09
CA GLY A 116 36.02 28.63 6.91
C GLY A 116 35.16 28.88 5.66
N LEU A 117 35.11 27.94 4.72
CA LEU A 117 34.21 27.98 3.56
C LEU A 117 32.89 27.27 3.88
N THR A 118 31.81 27.67 3.19
CA THR A 118 30.55 26.92 3.19
C THR A 118 30.75 25.54 2.56
N ALA A 119 29.85 24.59 2.83
CA ALA A 119 29.95 23.23 2.29
C ALA A 119 30.05 23.20 0.75
N VAL A 120 29.24 24.00 0.06
CA VAL A 120 29.32 24.17 -1.40
C VAL A 120 30.59 24.89 -1.84
N GLY A 121 31.08 25.86 -1.05
CA GLY A 121 32.35 26.54 -1.31
C GLY A 121 33.55 25.60 -1.20
N ARG A 122 33.54 24.66 -0.25
CA ARG A 122 34.57 23.61 -0.17
C ARG A 122 34.52 22.67 -1.37
N LEU A 123 33.32 22.32 -1.85
CA LEU A 123 33.17 21.53 -3.08
C LEU A 123 33.72 22.30 -4.30
N ASP A 124 33.42 23.59 -4.41
CA ASP A 124 33.92 24.44 -5.50
C ASP A 124 35.45 24.55 -5.47
N ALA A 125 36.05 24.85 -4.32
CA ALA A 125 37.50 24.88 -4.13
C ALA A 125 38.15 23.51 -4.42
N LEU A 126 37.54 22.41 -4.00
CA LEU A 126 38.05 21.06 -4.30
C LEU A 126 38.09 20.81 -5.81
N VAL A 127 37.04 21.22 -6.53
CA VAL A 127 37.00 21.08 -7.99
C VAL A 127 38.05 21.96 -8.66
N GLU A 128 38.17 23.22 -8.23
CA GLU A 128 39.06 24.19 -8.84
C GLU A 128 40.54 23.89 -8.55
N GLU A 129 40.90 23.73 -7.28
CA GLU A 129 42.29 23.65 -6.83
C GLU A 129 42.87 22.25 -6.98
N VAL A 130 42.03 21.21 -6.85
CA VAL A 130 42.50 19.81 -6.83
C VAL A 130 42.14 19.09 -8.13
N ILE A 131 40.85 19.02 -8.50
CA ILE A 131 40.41 18.17 -9.61
C ILE A 131 40.84 18.75 -10.96
N LEU A 132 40.58 20.03 -11.23
CA LEU A 132 40.95 20.67 -12.50
C LEU A 132 42.48 20.74 -12.70
N THR A 133 43.24 20.89 -11.63
CA THR A 133 44.71 20.85 -11.64
C THR A 133 45.25 19.45 -11.96
N ALA A 134 44.54 18.39 -11.56
CA ALA A 134 44.94 17.01 -11.80
C ALA A 134 44.53 16.47 -13.19
N ILE A 135 43.64 17.17 -13.89
CA ILE A 135 43.28 16.83 -15.28
C ILE A 135 44.37 17.40 -16.20
N PRO A 136 44.93 16.62 -17.15
CA PRO A 136 45.86 17.14 -18.15
C PRO A 136 45.24 18.22 -19.04
N SER A 137 46.04 19.18 -19.53
CA SER A 137 45.54 20.32 -20.32
C SER A 137 44.80 19.93 -21.59
N GLU A 138 45.21 18.84 -22.25
CA GLU A 138 44.60 18.33 -23.49
C GLU A 138 43.41 17.39 -23.24
N THR A 139 43.10 17.10 -21.97
CA THR A 139 42.08 16.12 -21.59
C THR A 139 40.83 16.82 -21.06
N LYS A 140 39.66 16.30 -21.44
CA LYS A 140 38.38 16.72 -20.88
C LYS A 140 37.87 15.67 -19.90
N ALA A 141 37.14 16.14 -18.89
CA ALA A 141 36.46 15.31 -17.90
C ALA A 141 34.94 15.47 -18.00
N VAL A 142 34.25 14.34 -17.90
CA VAL A 142 32.78 14.29 -17.87
C VAL A 142 32.32 13.65 -16.56
N ILE A 143 31.43 14.35 -15.84
CA ILE A 143 30.83 13.88 -14.59
C ILE A 143 29.38 13.48 -14.87
N PHE A 144 29.08 12.19 -14.73
CA PHE A 144 27.74 11.62 -14.81
C PHE A 144 27.15 11.50 -13.40
N ILE A 145 25.97 12.08 -13.21
CA ILE A 145 25.24 12.04 -11.94
C ILE A 145 23.88 11.42 -12.20
N ASP A 146 23.71 10.17 -11.76
CA ASP A 146 22.47 9.42 -11.92
C ASP A 146 21.61 9.47 -10.64
N GLU A 147 20.32 9.20 -10.78
CA GLU A 147 19.29 9.39 -9.75
C GLU A 147 19.26 10.82 -9.16
N ILE A 148 19.38 11.83 -10.03
CA ILE A 148 19.31 13.25 -9.64
C ILE A 148 17.99 13.61 -8.93
N ASP A 149 16.92 12.84 -9.15
CA ASP A 149 15.63 13.03 -8.49
C ASP A 149 15.67 12.78 -6.96
N LEU A 150 16.70 12.11 -6.44
CA LEU A 150 16.86 11.90 -5.00
C LEU A 150 17.11 13.19 -4.22
N VAL A 151 17.63 14.24 -4.87
CA VAL A 151 17.83 15.54 -4.21
C VAL A 151 16.52 16.16 -3.73
N ARG A 152 15.39 15.77 -4.30
CA ARG A 152 14.04 16.21 -3.86
C ARG A 152 13.67 15.70 -2.47
N LYS A 153 14.32 14.63 -2.00
CA LYS A 153 14.08 14.04 -0.67
C LYS A 153 15.01 14.63 0.39
N LEU A 154 15.90 15.55 0.01
CA LEU A 154 16.92 16.13 0.87
C LEU A 154 16.58 17.59 1.20
N GLY A 155 16.79 17.96 2.46
CA GLY A 155 16.42 19.27 2.98
C GLY A 155 14.92 19.39 3.31
N SER A 156 14.56 20.31 4.20
CA SER A 156 13.16 20.73 4.33
C SER A 156 12.83 21.80 3.29
N LYS A 157 11.55 22.12 3.08
CA LYS A 157 11.18 23.28 2.24
C LYS A 157 11.79 24.59 2.74
N GLU A 158 12.14 24.66 4.03
CA GLU A 158 12.84 25.81 4.63
C GLU A 158 14.37 25.73 4.48
N ASP A 159 14.97 24.55 4.32
CA ASP A 159 16.41 24.32 4.14
C ASP A 159 16.73 23.76 2.74
N ARG A 160 16.66 24.63 1.73
CA ARG A 160 16.88 24.31 0.31
C ARG A 160 18.35 24.28 -0.11
N PHE A 161 19.20 23.62 0.67
CA PHE A 161 20.63 23.54 0.34
C PHE A 161 20.94 22.77 -0.96
N THR A 162 19.96 22.03 -1.50
CA THR A 162 20.04 21.35 -2.79
C THR A 162 19.91 22.32 -3.97
N ASP A 163 19.29 23.50 -3.80
CA ASP A 163 19.31 24.56 -4.80
C ASP A 163 20.74 25.09 -4.99
N ASP A 164 21.50 25.24 -3.89
CA ASP A 164 22.92 25.65 -3.93
C ASP A 164 23.76 24.70 -4.79
N PHE A 165 23.42 23.41 -4.83
CA PHE A 165 24.11 22.41 -5.64
C PHE A 165 23.88 22.63 -7.15
N PHE A 166 22.64 22.91 -7.56
CA PHE A 166 22.33 23.20 -8.96
C PHE A 166 22.88 24.56 -9.40
N VAL A 167 22.83 25.55 -8.52
CA VAL A 167 23.48 26.86 -8.72
C VAL A 167 24.99 26.69 -8.90
N TRP A 168 25.63 25.81 -8.12
CA TRP A 168 27.06 25.50 -8.26
C TRP A 168 27.39 24.84 -9.62
N ILE A 169 26.57 23.89 -10.10
CA ILE A 169 26.75 23.32 -11.45
C ILE A 169 26.70 24.44 -12.50
N ARG A 170 25.72 25.35 -12.41
CA ARG A 170 25.62 26.51 -13.30
C ARG A 170 26.82 27.44 -13.17
N ALA A 171 27.32 27.67 -11.96
CA ALA A 171 28.52 28.48 -11.71
C ALA A 171 29.75 27.89 -12.40
N CYS A 172 29.93 26.56 -12.38
CA CYS A 172 31.00 25.88 -13.11
C CYS A 172 30.93 26.14 -14.63
N TYR A 173 29.73 26.21 -15.20
CA TYR A 173 29.56 26.58 -16.61
C TYR A 173 29.94 28.05 -16.86
N ASN A 174 29.46 28.96 -16.01
CA ASN A 174 29.72 30.40 -16.17
C ASN A 174 31.22 30.71 -16.05
N LYS A 175 31.95 30.04 -15.15
CA LYS A 175 33.40 30.19 -14.97
C LYS A 175 34.21 29.88 -16.24
N ARG A 176 33.62 29.25 -17.27
CA ARG A 176 34.29 28.99 -18.56
C ARG A 176 34.70 30.25 -19.32
N SER A 177 34.04 31.39 -19.08
CA SER A 177 34.42 32.67 -19.70
C SER A 177 35.73 33.22 -19.14
N ASP A 178 35.97 33.01 -17.85
CA ASP A 178 37.05 33.69 -17.11
C ASP A 178 38.21 32.73 -16.80
N ASN A 179 37.94 31.43 -16.72
CA ASN A 179 38.91 30.39 -16.42
C ASN A 179 38.81 29.24 -17.44
N ALA A 180 39.80 29.19 -18.34
CA ALA A 180 39.85 28.22 -19.42
C ALA A 180 39.84 26.75 -18.93
N ASN A 181 40.27 26.48 -17.69
CA ASN A 181 40.25 25.13 -17.12
C ASN A 181 38.84 24.55 -17.03
N TYR A 182 37.81 25.37 -16.80
CA TYR A 182 36.42 24.92 -16.73
C TYR A 182 35.86 24.45 -18.07
N ASN A 183 36.49 24.79 -19.21
CA ASN A 183 36.12 24.23 -20.52
C ASN A 183 36.39 22.72 -20.60
N ARG A 184 37.24 22.21 -19.70
CA ARG A 184 37.57 20.79 -19.60
C ARG A 184 36.60 20.02 -18.71
N LEU A 185 35.66 20.67 -18.02
CA LEU A 185 34.72 20.02 -17.10
C LEU A 185 33.29 20.07 -17.65
N THR A 186 32.65 18.92 -17.83
CA THR A 186 31.27 18.81 -18.32
C THR A 186 30.41 17.93 -17.42
N PHE A 187 29.17 18.32 -17.17
CA PHE A 187 28.21 17.54 -16.38
C PHE A 187 27.12 16.90 -17.24
N CYS A 188 26.72 15.68 -16.87
CA CYS A 188 25.57 14.97 -17.39
C CYS A 188 24.66 14.55 -16.23
N LEU A 189 23.43 15.07 -16.18
CA LEU A 189 22.47 14.80 -15.11
C LEU A 189 21.39 13.80 -15.58
N LEU A 190 21.17 12.71 -14.84
CA LEU A 190 20.18 11.69 -15.18
C LEU A 190 19.23 11.41 -14.01
N GLY A 191 17.94 11.20 -14.30
CA GLY A 191 16.98 10.81 -13.26
C GLY A 191 15.52 10.85 -13.70
N VAL A 192 14.63 10.65 -12.73
CA VAL A 192 13.17 10.59 -12.89
C VAL A 192 12.52 11.84 -12.32
N ALA A 193 12.68 12.95 -13.05
CA ALA A 193 12.14 14.24 -12.66
C ALA A 193 11.87 15.09 -13.91
N THR A 194 11.13 16.18 -13.75
CA THR A 194 11.16 17.30 -14.69
C THR A 194 12.13 18.38 -14.20
N PRO A 195 12.65 19.27 -15.06
CA PRO A 195 13.51 20.37 -14.63
C PRO A 195 12.91 21.21 -13.47
N SER A 196 11.60 21.45 -13.50
CA SER A 196 10.87 22.18 -12.45
C SER A 196 10.73 21.42 -11.13
N ASP A 197 10.89 20.09 -11.12
CA ASP A 197 10.84 19.31 -9.89
C ASP A 197 12.17 19.34 -9.13
N LEU A 198 13.26 19.70 -9.81
CA LEU A 198 14.62 19.65 -9.27
C LEU A 198 15.07 21.00 -8.69
N ILE A 199 14.56 22.11 -9.22
CA ILE A 199 14.86 23.47 -8.73
C ILE A 199 13.66 24.39 -8.95
N GLU A 200 13.27 25.15 -7.91
CA GLU A 200 12.13 26.07 -7.99
C GLU A 200 12.44 27.31 -8.83
N ASP A 201 13.62 27.91 -8.63
CA ASP A 201 14.01 29.11 -9.37
C ASP A 201 14.50 28.76 -10.78
N LYS A 202 13.63 29.00 -11.74
CA LYS A 202 13.89 28.80 -13.17
C LYS A 202 14.95 29.75 -13.73
N SER A 203 15.34 30.82 -13.05
CA SER A 203 16.32 31.79 -13.56
C SER A 203 17.78 31.36 -13.31
N VAL A 204 18.03 30.59 -12.24
CA VAL A 204 19.37 30.12 -11.83
C VAL A 204 19.61 28.63 -12.09
N THR A 205 18.69 27.97 -12.78
CA THR A 205 18.78 26.53 -13.08
C THR A 205 19.87 26.18 -14.11
N PRO A 206 20.62 25.07 -13.93
CA PRO A 206 21.51 24.52 -14.95
C PRO A 206 20.75 23.91 -16.14
N PHE A 207 19.43 23.69 -16.05
CA PHE A 207 18.63 23.13 -17.15
C PHE A 207 18.39 24.15 -18.29
N ASN A 208 18.62 25.44 -18.07
CA ASN A 208 18.54 26.46 -19.13
C ASN A 208 19.81 26.52 -20.01
N ILE A 209 20.95 26.06 -19.48
CA ILE A 209 22.23 26.05 -20.19
C ILE A 209 22.57 24.65 -20.72
N GLY A 210 21.96 23.61 -20.15
CA GLY A 210 22.14 22.23 -20.55
C GLY A 210 21.25 21.84 -21.73
N GLN A 211 21.71 20.88 -22.53
CA GLN A 211 20.96 20.29 -23.63
C GLN A 211 20.16 19.08 -23.13
N ALA A 212 18.84 19.10 -23.36
CA ALA A 212 17.97 17.97 -23.08
C ALA A 212 18.21 16.84 -24.08
N ILE A 213 18.37 15.61 -23.58
CA ILE A 213 18.40 14.40 -24.40
C ILE A 213 17.13 13.61 -24.12
N ALA A 214 16.26 13.51 -25.13
CA ALA A 214 14.99 12.81 -25.01
C ALA A 214 15.17 11.30 -25.21
N LEU A 215 14.59 10.49 -24.33
CA LEU A 215 14.51 9.04 -24.55
C LEU A 215 13.12 8.66 -25.04
N LYS A 216 13.08 8.03 -26.21
CA LYS A 216 11.88 7.46 -26.83
C LYS A 216 11.93 5.94 -26.77
N GLY A 217 10.77 5.31 -26.99
CA GLY A 217 10.70 3.87 -27.21
C GLY A 217 11.47 3.47 -28.47
N PHE A 218 11.90 2.21 -28.53
CA PHE A 218 12.62 1.67 -29.67
C PHE A 218 11.77 1.66 -30.95
N THR A 219 12.44 1.98 -32.05
CA THR A 219 11.93 1.79 -33.41
C THR A 219 12.33 0.41 -33.96
N VAL A 220 11.66 -0.02 -35.03
CA VAL A 220 11.95 -1.28 -35.73
C VAL A 220 13.41 -1.36 -36.20
N SER A 221 14.03 -0.23 -36.58
CA SER A 221 15.43 -0.19 -37.02
C SER A 221 16.43 -0.38 -35.88
N GLU A 222 16.10 0.05 -34.66
CA GLU A 222 16.99 0.03 -33.49
C GLU A 222 17.03 -1.35 -32.82
N VAL A 223 15.95 -2.12 -32.88
CA VAL A 223 15.82 -3.43 -32.21
C VAL A 223 16.50 -4.60 -32.92
N LYS A 224 17.24 -4.37 -34.01
CA LYS A 224 17.97 -5.43 -34.73
C LYS A 224 18.85 -6.30 -33.79
N PRO A 225 19.60 -5.75 -32.82
CA PRO A 225 20.40 -6.56 -31.90
C PRO A 225 19.55 -7.49 -31.02
N LEU A 226 18.34 -7.06 -30.65
CA LEU A 226 17.40 -7.85 -29.85
C LEU A 226 16.86 -9.05 -30.63
N MET A 227 16.77 -9.00 -31.96
CA MET A 227 16.24 -10.10 -32.76
C MET A 227 17.11 -11.36 -32.71
N GLY A 228 18.43 -11.20 -32.52
CA GLY A 228 19.38 -12.32 -32.46
C GLY A 228 19.00 -13.34 -31.38
N GLY A 229 18.55 -12.88 -30.21
CA GLY A 229 18.16 -13.75 -29.09
C GLY A 229 16.88 -14.56 -29.32
N LEU A 230 16.03 -14.18 -30.28
CA LEU A 230 14.82 -14.94 -30.65
C LEU A 230 15.15 -16.15 -31.53
N THR A 231 16.35 -16.20 -32.11
CA THR A 231 16.73 -17.19 -33.12
C THR A 231 16.65 -18.62 -32.56
N GLY A 232 15.84 -19.45 -33.23
CA GLY A 232 15.62 -20.84 -32.87
C GLY A 232 14.42 -21.10 -31.96
N ASN A 233 13.82 -20.06 -31.37
CA ASN A 233 12.54 -20.12 -30.65
C ASN A 233 11.36 -19.63 -31.50
N VAL A 234 11.64 -18.92 -32.59
CA VAL A 234 10.63 -18.38 -33.51
C VAL A 234 11.04 -18.59 -34.96
N ASP A 235 10.07 -18.77 -35.85
CA ASP A 235 10.34 -18.96 -37.28
C ASP A 235 10.63 -17.64 -38.03
N ASN A 236 10.02 -16.54 -37.57
CA ASN A 236 10.22 -15.20 -38.15
C ASN A 236 10.52 -14.15 -37.06
N PRO A 237 11.80 -13.97 -36.67
CA PRO A 237 12.18 -13.01 -35.64
C PRO A 237 11.75 -11.56 -35.93
N SER A 238 11.69 -11.18 -37.21
CA SER A 238 11.30 -9.81 -37.60
C SER A 238 9.82 -9.57 -37.34
N ALA A 239 8.95 -10.51 -37.75
CA ALA A 239 7.52 -10.38 -37.52
C ALA A 239 7.17 -10.44 -36.02
N VAL A 240 7.83 -11.32 -35.26
CA VAL A 240 7.68 -11.36 -33.80
C VAL A 240 8.10 -10.05 -33.16
N MET A 241 9.25 -9.48 -33.56
CA MET A 241 9.72 -8.21 -33.00
C MET A 241 8.76 -7.05 -33.28
N THR A 242 8.13 -7.00 -34.46
CA THR A 242 7.06 -6.04 -34.72
C THR A 242 5.92 -6.19 -33.72
N GLN A 243 5.47 -7.42 -33.44
CA GLN A 243 4.41 -7.66 -32.45
C GLN A 243 4.85 -7.32 -31.02
N VAL A 244 6.11 -7.57 -30.67
CA VAL A 244 6.68 -7.15 -29.39
C VAL A 244 6.59 -5.63 -29.25
N LEU A 245 7.05 -4.88 -30.26
CA LEU A 245 7.01 -3.42 -30.24
C LEU A 245 5.57 -2.87 -30.19
N ASP A 246 4.64 -3.48 -30.92
CA ASP A 246 3.21 -3.10 -30.90
C ASP A 246 2.63 -3.21 -29.48
N TRP A 247 3.01 -4.24 -28.71
CA TRP A 247 2.56 -4.43 -27.33
C TRP A 247 3.28 -3.54 -26.30
N THR A 248 4.58 -3.28 -26.49
CA THR A 248 5.41 -2.59 -25.50
C THR A 248 5.55 -1.10 -25.75
N GLY A 249 5.13 -0.60 -26.91
CA GLY A 249 5.40 0.78 -27.37
C GLY A 249 6.90 1.05 -27.52
N GLY A 250 7.71 0.00 -27.71
CA GLY A 250 9.17 0.11 -27.74
C GLY A 250 9.81 0.43 -26.39
N GLN A 251 9.07 0.40 -25.27
CA GLN A 251 9.67 0.68 -23.97
C GLN A 251 10.82 -0.32 -23.68
N PRO A 252 12.05 0.13 -23.38
CA PRO A 252 13.21 -0.76 -23.33
C PRO A 252 13.07 -1.95 -22.38
N PHE A 253 12.61 -1.72 -21.15
CA PHE A 253 12.42 -2.80 -20.18
C PHE A 253 11.35 -3.81 -20.62
N LEU A 254 10.16 -3.37 -21.02
CA LEU A 254 9.10 -4.28 -21.46
C LEU A 254 9.48 -5.03 -22.73
N THR A 255 10.20 -4.39 -23.64
CA THR A 255 10.69 -5.02 -24.88
C THR A 255 11.66 -6.17 -24.57
N GLN A 256 12.65 -5.93 -23.70
CA GLN A 256 13.56 -6.97 -23.21
C GLN A 256 12.81 -8.07 -22.44
N ARG A 257 11.88 -7.70 -21.54
CA ARG A 257 11.09 -8.64 -20.75
C ARG A 257 10.22 -9.55 -21.62
N LEU A 258 9.54 -8.99 -22.63
CA LEU A 258 8.70 -9.81 -23.50
C LEU A 258 9.54 -10.74 -24.38
N CYS A 259 10.70 -10.29 -24.87
CA CYS A 259 11.63 -11.19 -25.56
C CYS A 259 12.13 -12.32 -24.66
N TYR A 260 12.48 -12.00 -23.40
CA TYR A 260 12.83 -13.01 -22.40
C TYR A 260 11.72 -14.02 -22.17
N LEU A 261 10.47 -13.58 -22.04
CA LEU A 261 9.31 -14.47 -21.83
C LEU A 261 9.06 -15.36 -23.05
N ILE A 262 9.22 -14.83 -24.26
CA ILE A 262 9.08 -15.62 -25.50
C ILE A 262 10.13 -16.73 -25.58
N VAL A 263 11.39 -16.44 -25.20
CA VAL A 263 12.47 -17.44 -25.25
C VAL A 263 12.35 -18.50 -24.16
N ASN A 264 11.89 -18.13 -22.97
CA ASN A 264 11.81 -19.06 -21.84
C ASN A 264 10.47 -19.79 -21.73
N ASN A 265 9.53 -19.51 -22.62
CA ASN A 265 8.29 -20.27 -22.72
C ASN A 265 8.44 -21.36 -23.79
N SER A 266 8.12 -22.61 -23.45
CA SER A 266 8.40 -23.81 -24.25
C SER A 266 7.65 -23.87 -25.60
N GLN A 267 6.76 -22.91 -25.90
CA GLN A 267 5.98 -22.87 -27.12
C GLN A 267 6.70 -22.07 -28.21
N ARG A 268 7.16 -22.77 -29.26
CA ARG A 268 7.74 -22.15 -30.45
C ARG A 268 6.71 -21.30 -31.20
N ILE A 269 7.08 -20.08 -31.59
CA ILE A 269 6.22 -19.20 -32.39
C ILE A 269 6.39 -19.50 -33.88
N THR A 270 5.34 -20.06 -34.50
CA THR A 270 5.34 -20.46 -35.91
C THR A 270 4.94 -19.33 -36.85
N ALA A 271 5.44 -19.40 -38.09
CA ALA A 271 5.15 -18.40 -39.11
C ALA A 271 3.64 -18.26 -39.38
N GLY A 272 3.14 -17.02 -39.43
CA GLY A 272 1.72 -16.70 -39.63
C GLY A 272 0.87 -16.73 -38.34
N LYS A 273 1.47 -17.09 -37.19
CA LYS A 273 0.83 -17.11 -35.86
C LYS A 273 1.46 -16.14 -34.86
N GLU A 274 2.37 -15.28 -35.30
CA GLU A 274 3.16 -14.38 -34.46
C GLU A 274 2.27 -13.49 -33.58
N LYS A 275 1.26 -12.84 -34.18
CA LYS A 275 0.34 -11.95 -33.47
C LYS A 275 -0.45 -12.67 -32.37
N GLU A 276 -0.98 -13.85 -32.69
CA GLU A 276 -1.79 -14.64 -31.77
C GLU A 276 -0.94 -15.15 -30.59
N LEU A 277 0.23 -15.73 -30.88
CA LEU A 277 1.09 -16.35 -29.88
C LEU A 277 1.80 -15.32 -29.00
N VAL A 278 2.24 -14.18 -29.55
CA VAL A 278 2.80 -13.08 -28.73
C VAL A 278 1.72 -12.51 -27.80
N ALA A 279 0.48 -12.32 -28.30
CA ALA A 279 -0.63 -11.88 -27.46
C ALA A 279 -0.95 -12.86 -26.32
N GLN A 280 -0.88 -14.18 -26.58
CA GLN A 280 -1.03 -15.21 -25.55
C GLN A 280 0.06 -15.10 -24.47
N VAL A 281 1.33 -14.91 -24.86
CA VAL A 281 2.42 -14.72 -23.89
C VAL A 281 2.18 -13.46 -23.05
N VAL A 282 1.81 -12.35 -23.67
CA VAL A 282 1.50 -11.10 -22.95
C VAL A 282 0.34 -11.30 -21.98
N GLN A 283 -0.74 -11.94 -22.41
CA GLN A 283 -1.91 -12.19 -21.58
C GLN A 283 -1.54 -13.04 -20.36
N SER A 284 -0.91 -14.19 -20.57
CA SER A 284 -0.67 -15.17 -19.50
C SER A 284 0.45 -14.80 -18.53
N PHE A 285 1.47 -14.05 -18.98
CA PHE A 285 2.71 -13.80 -18.21
C PHE A 285 2.97 -12.33 -17.87
N ILE A 286 2.10 -11.42 -18.31
CA ILE A 286 2.21 -9.98 -17.97
C ILE A 286 0.87 -9.44 -17.44
N ILE A 287 -0.26 -9.72 -18.11
CA ILE A 287 -1.57 -9.13 -17.77
C ILE A 287 -2.30 -9.93 -16.68
N ASP A 288 -2.45 -11.24 -16.87
CA ASP A 288 -3.16 -12.11 -15.93
C ASP A 288 -2.38 -12.20 -14.62
N ASN A 289 -3.04 -11.93 -13.50
CA ASN A 289 -2.41 -11.94 -12.17
C ASN A 289 -1.13 -11.08 -12.12
N TRP A 290 -1.07 -9.96 -12.86
CA TRP A 290 0.12 -9.12 -12.98
C TRP A 290 0.78 -8.77 -11.64
N LYS A 291 0.01 -8.61 -10.56
CA LYS A 291 0.53 -8.31 -9.22
C LYS A 291 1.47 -9.39 -8.68
N THR A 292 1.21 -10.66 -8.95
CA THR A 292 2.08 -11.77 -8.52
C THR A 292 3.22 -12.02 -9.50
N GLN A 293 3.01 -11.71 -10.79
CA GLN A 293 4.00 -11.93 -11.86
C GLN A 293 4.99 -10.76 -12.05
N ASP A 294 4.78 -9.62 -11.39
CA ASP A 294 5.68 -8.47 -11.46
C ASP A 294 6.87 -8.60 -10.50
N GLU A 295 7.78 -9.55 -10.81
CA GLU A 295 8.97 -9.86 -10.01
C GLU A 295 9.92 -8.68 -9.84
N GLN A 296 10.12 -7.89 -10.91
CA GLN A 296 10.98 -6.70 -10.93
C GLN A 296 10.25 -5.43 -10.45
N SER A 297 9.03 -5.57 -9.90
CA SER A 297 8.21 -4.49 -9.33
C SER A 297 7.97 -3.30 -10.26
N HIS A 298 7.97 -3.51 -11.58
CA HIS A 298 7.75 -2.43 -12.56
C HIS A 298 6.34 -1.86 -12.46
N LEU A 299 5.34 -2.71 -12.68
CA LEU A 299 3.93 -2.36 -12.66
C LEU A 299 3.48 -1.92 -11.27
N LYS A 300 4.02 -2.56 -10.22
CA LYS A 300 3.79 -2.13 -8.82
C LYS A 300 4.29 -0.71 -8.60
N THR A 301 5.50 -0.38 -9.07
CA THR A 301 6.04 0.98 -8.94
C THR A 301 5.16 2.03 -9.65
N ILE A 302 4.59 1.69 -10.81
CA ILE A 302 3.64 2.59 -11.50
C ILE A 302 2.38 2.78 -10.63
N SER A 303 1.79 1.68 -10.15
CA SER A 303 0.61 1.70 -9.28
C SER A 303 0.85 2.52 -8.00
N ASP A 304 1.93 2.22 -7.29
CA ASP A 304 2.28 2.86 -6.02
C ASP A 304 2.51 4.37 -6.22
N ARG A 305 3.13 4.76 -7.33
CA ARG A 305 3.34 6.18 -7.64
C ARG A 305 2.03 6.95 -7.86
N LEU A 306 0.99 6.29 -8.37
CA LEU A 306 -0.34 6.88 -8.52
C LEU A 306 -1.14 6.92 -7.22
N LEU A 307 -0.90 5.98 -6.30
CA LEU A 307 -1.75 5.73 -5.13
C LEU A 307 -1.17 6.21 -3.80
N ASN A 308 0.16 6.32 -3.66
CA ASN A 308 0.82 6.61 -2.38
C ASN A 308 0.52 8.02 -1.84
N ASP A 309 0.32 9.00 -2.72
CA ASP A 309 -0.15 10.33 -2.31
C ASP A 309 -1.68 10.35 -2.33
N GLU A 310 -2.30 9.98 -1.20
CA GLU A 310 -3.76 9.96 -1.08
C GLU A 310 -4.42 11.31 -1.40
N GLN A 311 -3.71 12.44 -1.23
CA GLN A 311 -4.26 13.76 -1.55
C GLN A 311 -4.45 13.93 -3.05
N ARG A 312 -3.56 13.35 -3.87
CA ARG A 312 -3.55 13.51 -5.34
C ARG A 312 -4.05 12.29 -6.11
N ALA A 313 -4.04 11.11 -5.50
CA ALA A 313 -4.37 9.84 -6.14
C ALA A 313 -5.71 9.88 -6.88
N VAL A 314 -6.72 10.50 -6.26
CA VAL A 314 -8.05 10.66 -6.84
C VAL A 314 -8.03 11.42 -8.16
N TYR A 315 -7.28 12.53 -8.22
CA TYR A 315 -7.13 13.34 -9.42
C TYR A 315 -6.32 12.61 -10.49
N LEU A 316 -5.18 12.00 -10.13
CA LEU A 316 -4.31 11.29 -11.06
C LEU A 316 -5.05 10.15 -11.76
N LEU A 317 -5.84 9.38 -11.02
CA LEU A 317 -6.67 8.31 -11.56
C LEU A 317 -7.75 8.82 -12.53
N ASP A 318 -8.39 9.96 -12.23
CA ASP A 318 -9.38 10.56 -13.13
C ASP A 318 -8.74 11.23 -14.36
N LEU A 319 -7.54 11.79 -14.24
CA LEU A 319 -6.77 12.31 -15.35
C LEU A 319 -6.36 11.17 -16.28
N TYR A 320 -5.80 10.10 -15.73
CA TYR A 320 -5.44 8.92 -16.50
C TYR A 320 -6.66 8.27 -17.18
N ARG A 321 -7.80 8.19 -16.49
CA ARG A 321 -9.07 7.77 -17.10
C ARG A 321 -9.41 8.59 -18.35
N GLN A 322 -9.21 9.90 -18.33
CA GLN A 322 -9.48 10.74 -19.50
C GLN A 322 -8.55 10.44 -20.67
N VAL A 323 -7.26 10.21 -20.39
CA VAL A 323 -6.28 9.76 -21.39
C VAL A 323 -6.72 8.43 -21.99
N LEU A 324 -7.12 7.47 -21.15
CA LEU A 324 -7.58 6.15 -21.57
C LEU A 324 -8.84 6.21 -22.46
N GLN A 325 -9.82 7.05 -22.11
CA GLN A 325 -11.10 7.16 -22.82
C GLN A 325 -11.00 7.91 -24.16
N LYS A 326 -10.17 8.97 -24.21
CA LYS A 326 -10.04 9.84 -25.39
C LYS A 326 -8.91 9.41 -26.33
N SER A 327 -8.15 8.38 -25.95
CA SER A 327 -6.88 7.94 -26.54
C SER A 327 -5.75 8.96 -26.42
N GLU A 328 -6.03 10.26 -26.63
CA GLU A 328 -5.10 11.36 -26.48
C GLU A 328 -5.79 12.61 -25.90
N ILE A 329 -5.09 13.37 -25.06
CA ILE A 329 -5.52 14.69 -24.58
C ILE A 329 -4.45 15.74 -24.86
N GLU A 330 -4.85 17.00 -25.10
CA GLU A 330 -3.91 18.13 -25.20
C GLU A 330 -3.25 18.39 -23.84
N VAL A 331 -1.94 18.63 -23.85
CA VAL A 331 -1.13 18.85 -22.65
C VAL A 331 -1.39 20.26 -22.12
N SER A 332 -1.73 20.38 -20.85
CA SER A 332 -1.88 21.68 -20.15
C SER A 332 -0.68 22.03 -19.25
N GLU A 333 0.30 21.12 -19.15
CA GLU A 333 1.51 21.24 -18.32
C GLU A 333 1.21 21.48 -16.83
N SER A 334 0.14 20.86 -16.34
CA SER A 334 -0.19 20.82 -14.91
C SER A 334 0.82 19.97 -14.11
N SER A 335 0.85 20.13 -12.79
CA SER A 335 1.67 19.29 -11.89
C SER A 335 1.27 17.82 -11.96
N GLU A 336 -0.02 17.55 -12.11
CA GLU A 336 -0.58 16.21 -12.13
C GLU A 336 -0.30 15.51 -13.46
N GLU A 337 -0.32 16.23 -14.59
CA GLU A 337 0.14 15.69 -15.88
C GLU A 337 1.61 15.32 -15.85
N ARG A 338 2.47 16.15 -15.23
CA ARG A 338 3.89 15.83 -15.05
C ARG A 338 4.07 14.58 -14.20
N GLU A 339 3.35 14.48 -13.09
CA GLU A 339 3.44 13.31 -12.20
C GLU A 339 2.98 12.04 -12.93
N LEU A 340 1.90 12.13 -13.71
CA LEU A 340 1.41 11.03 -14.52
C LEU A 340 2.44 10.63 -15.60
N GLN A 341 3.12 11.57 -16.26
CA GLN A 341 4.22 11.28 -17.19
C GLN A 341 5.41 10.60 -16.50
N LEU A 342 5.82 11.09 -15.32
CA LEU A 342 6.95 10.52 -14.57
C LEU A 342 6.67 9.11 -14.04
N SER A 343 5.39 8.74 -13.88
CA SER A 343 5.00 7.34 -13.64
C SER A 343 5.40 6.40 -14.78
N GLY A 344 5.54 6.92 -16.01
CA GLY A 344 5.79 6.14 -17.21
C GLY A 344 4.53 5.46 -17.79
N LEU A 345 3.36 5.68 -17.17
CA LEU A 345 2.08 5.16 -17.65
C LEU A 345 1.60 5.82 -18.94
N VAL A 346 1.95 7.09 -19.12
CA VAL A 346 1.59 7.91 -20.29
C VAL A 346 2.85 8.49 -20.95
N VAL A 347 2.75 8.82 -22.23
CA VAL A 347 3.81 9.45 -23.02
C VAL A 347 3.30 10.74 -23.65
N LYS A 348 4.17 11.76 -23.68
CA LYS A 348 3.92 13.01 -24.41
C LYS A 348 4.50 12.89 -25.82
N GLU A 349 3.65 12.98 -26.83
CA GLU A 349 4.04 13.08 -28.24
C GLU A 349 3.54 14.41 -28.82
N GLY A 350 4.47 15.33 -29.08
CA GLY A 350 4.12 16.69 -29.48
C GLY A 350 3.35 17.42 -28.38
N SER A 351 2.16 17.93 -28.70
CA SER A 351 1.25 18.59 -27.75
C SER A 351 0.29 17.64 -27.04
N LYS A 352 0.38 16.33 -27.30
CA LYS A 352 -0.60 15.35 -26.83
C LYS A 352 -0.04 14.37 -25.81
N LEU A 353 -0.92 13.90 -24.93
CA LEU A 353 -0.65 12.89 -23.91
C LEU A 353 -1.50 11.65 -24.18
N GLY A 354 -0.85 10.49 -24.32
CA GLY A 354 -1.50 9.19 -24.58
C GLY A 354 -1.01 8.09 -23.63
N VAL A 355 -1.73 6.98 -23.53
CA VAL A 355 -1.26 5.80 -22.78
C VAL A 355 -0.01 5.23 -23.46
N TYR A 356 1.05 4.94 -22.70
CA TYR A 356 2.36 4.61 -23.29
C TYR A 356 2.32 3.36 -24.18
N ASN A 357 1.58 2.32 -23.76
CA ASN A 357 1.47 1.08 -24.53
C ASN A 357 0.19 0.28 -24.18
N PRO A 358 -0.20 -0.70 -25.03
CA PRO A 358 -1.38 -1.54 -24.80
C PRO A 358 -1.32 -2.39 -23.53
N ILE A 359 -0.14 -2.85 -23.08
CA ILE A 359 -0.02 -3.63 -21.83
C ILE A 359 -0.53 -2.80 -20.65
N TYR A 360 -0.13 -1.54 -20.56
CA TYR A 360 -0.60 -0.65 -19.50
C TYR A 360 -2.09 -0.36 -19.59
N ALA A 361 -2.62 -0.11 -20.79
CA ALA A 361 -4.06 0.09 -20.98
C ALA A 361 -4.88 -1.13 -20.55
N ALA A 362 -4.35 -2.35 -20.77
CA ALA A 362 -5.00 -3.59 -20.37
C ALA A 362 -4.97 -3.82 -18.84
N ILE A 363 -3.87 -3.47 -18.17
CA ILE A 363 -3.66 -3.66 -16.73
C ILE A 363 -4.35 -2.54 -15.92
N PHE A 364 -3.97 -1.29 -16.20
CA PHE A 364 -4.55 -0.10 -15.60
C PHE A 364 -5.76 0.33 -16.42
N ASN A 365 -6.76 -0.56 -16.50
CA ASN A 365 -8.00 -0.32 -17.24
C ASN A 365 -9.06 0.39 -16.37
N GLU A 366 -10.21 0.69 -16.96
CA GLU A 366 -11.34 1.33 -16.24
C GLU A 366 -11.79 0.56 -15.00
N SER A 367 -11.78 -0.78 -15.04
CA SER A 367 -12.16 -1.60 -13.90
C SER A 367 -11.16 -1.48 -12.75
N TRP A 368 -9.87 -1.39 -13.06
CA TRP A 368 -8.83 -1.14 -12.06
C TRP A 368 -8.99 0.27 -11.46
N ILE A 369 -9.19 1.29 -12.30
CA ILE A 369 -9.41 2.68 -11.85
C ILE A 369 -10.64 2.75 -10.93
N ASP A 370 -11.76 2.14 -11.32
CA ASP A 370 -12.98 2.10 -10.50
C ASP A 370 -12.77 1.40 -9.16
N HIS A 371 -12.01 0.30 -9.16
CA HIS A 371 -11.69 -0.45 -7.95
C HIS A 371 -10.86 0.40 -6.96
N GLU A 372 -9.84 1.10 -7.45
CA GLU A 372 -9.00 1.95 -6.58
C GLU A 372 -9.74 3.22 -6.14
N LEU A 373 -10.49 3.89 -7.03
CA LEU A 373 -11.29 5.05 -6.66
C LEU A 373 -12.38 4.72 -5.62
N LYS A 374 -12.92 3.50 -5.63
CA LYS A 374 -13.88 3.03 -4.62
C LYS A 374 -13.27 2.96 -3.22
N LYS A 375 -11.97 2.69 -3.11
CA LYS A 375 -11.25 2.68 -1.82
C LYS A 375 -10.97 4.10 -1.34
N LEU A 376 -10.68 5.00 -2.28
CA LEU A 376 -10.24 6.36 -1.97
C LEU A 376 -11.39 7.31 -1.63
N ARG A 377 -12.55 7.21 -2.29
CA ARG A 377 -13.68 8.15 -2.07
C ARG A 377 -14.79 7.54 -1.22
N PRO A 378 -15.29 8.25 -0.19
CA PRO A 378 -16.46 7.80 0.57
C PRO A 378 -17.76 7.79 -0.26
N TYR A 379 -17.78 8.44 -1.44
CA TYR A 379 -18.98 8.63 -2.27
C TYR A 379 -18.87 8.12 -3.72
N ALA A 380 -17.85 7.32 -4.05
CA ALA A 380 -17.58 6.88 -5.43
C ALA A 380 -18.80 6.25 -6.13
N LEU A 381 -19.51 5.34 -5.44
CA LEU A 381 -20.66 4.62 -6.02
C LEU A 381 -21.84 5.55 -6.31
N LEU A 382 -22.16 6.46 -5.38
CA LEU A 382 -23.26 7.41 -5.51
C LEU A 382 -22.99 8.42 -6.63
N MET A 383 -21.75 8.92 -6.70
CA MET A 383 -21.31 9.81 -7.77
C MET A 383 -21.38 9.13 -9.14
N LYS A 384 -20.89 7.89 -9.27
CA LYS A 384 -20.98 7.11 -10.53
C LYS A 384 -22.44 6.93 -10.97
N ALA A 385 -23.33 6.57 -10.05
CA ALA A 385 -24.76 6.43 -10.33
C ALA A 385 -25.41 7.77 -10.73
N TRP A 386 -25.02 8.88 -10.09
CA TRP A 386 -25.53 10.20 -10.42
C TRP A 386 -25.11 10.65 -11.83
N PHE A 387 -23.85 10.46 -12.22
CA PHE A 387 -23.41 10.77 -13.58
C PHE A 387 -24.06 9.85 -14.62
N ALA A 388 -24.26 8.56 -14.32
CA ALA A 388 -24.99 7.64 -15.21
C ALA A 388 -26.45 8.06 -15.42
N SER A 389 -27.05 8.79 -14.47
CA SER A 389 -28.39 9.38 -14.62
C SER A 389 -28.41 10.71 -15.38
N ASN A 390 -27.33 11.08 -16.08
CA ASN A 390 -27.13 12.41 -16.67
C ASN A 390 -27.32 13.54 -15.64
N CYS A 391 -26.85 13.32 -14.41
CA CYS A 391 -26.96 14.25 -13.27
C CYS A 391 -28.40 14.55 -12.82
N GLN A 392 -29.39 13.74 -13.19
CA GLN A 392 -30.81 14.00 -12.87
C GLN A 392 -31.28 13.35 -11.57
N ASP A 393 -30.75 12.17 -11.21
CA ASP A 393 -31.25 11.41 -10.06
C ASP A 393 -30.75 11.99 -8.72
N THR A 394 -31.52 12.92 -8.16
CA THR A 394 -31.21 13.56 -6.87
C THR A 394 -31.21 12.59 -5.68
N SER A 395 -31.69 11.35 -5.83
CA SER A 395 -31.58 10.30 -4.79
C SER A 395 -30.14 9.82 -4.61
N LYS A 396 -29.29 10.02 -5.63
CA LYS A 396 -27.87 9.65 -5.63
C LYS A 396 -26.97 10.77 -5.12
N LEU A 397 -27.51 11.92 -4.71
CA LEU A 397 -26.74 13.00 -4.09
C LEU A 397 -26.55 12.75 -2.60
N LEU A 398 -25.41 13.19 -2.06
CA LEU A 398 -25.09 13.06 -0.63
C LEU A 398 -26.01 13.93 0.23
N ARG A 399 -26.32 13.46 1.44
CA ARG A 399 -27.21 14.13 2.39
C ARG A 399 -26.74 13.95 3.83
N GLY A 400 -27.14 14.85 4.71
CA GLY A 400 -26.93 14.70 6.15
C GLY A 400 -25.45 14.54 6.54
N SER A 401 -25.15 13.50 7.33
CA SER A 401 -23.80 13.13 7.76
C SER A 401 -22.89 12.83 6.58
N ASP A 402 -23.37 12.08 5.58
CA ASP A 402 -22.56 11.63 4.44
C ASP A 402 -22.04 12.81 3.61
N LEU A 403 -22.87 13.85 3.43
CA LEU A 403 -22.42 15.09 2.79
C LEU A 403 -21.41 15.84 3.65
N LYS A 404 -21.60 15.90 4.97
CA LYS A 404 -20.67 16.60 5.87
C LYS A 404 -19.32 15.89 5.92
N GLU A 405 -19.31 14.56 6.03
CA GLU A 405 -18.10 13.73 6.02
C GLU A 405 -17.39 13.82 4.67
N ALA A 406 -18.12 13.74 3.55
CA ALA A 406 -17.53 13.91 2.23
C ALA A 406 -16.93 15.30 2.01
N LEU A 407 -17.55 16.34 2.56
CA LEU A 407 -17.01 17.70 2.49
C LEU A 407 -15.79 17.88 3.40
N GLU A 408 -15.81 17.31 4.60
CA GLU A 408 -14.65 17.32 5.49
C GLU A 408 -13.47 16.58 4.86
N TRP A 409 -13.73 15.36 4.36
CA TRP A 409 -12.76 14.56 3.60
C TRP A 409 -12.27 15.28 2.34
N SER A 410 -13.07 16.15 1.71
CA SER A 410 -12.64 16.86 0.50
C SER A 410 -11.67 18.02 0.75
N LYS A 411 -11.54 18.51 1.99
CA LYS A 411 -10.78 19.75 2.29
C LYS A 411 -9.27 19.60 2.07
N ASP A 412 -8.72 18.42 2.31
CA ASP A 412 -7.30 18.11 2.20
C ASP A 412 -6.96 17.32 0.92
N LYS A 413 -7.91 17.20 -0.03
CA LYS A 413 -7.75 16.41 -1.25
C LYS A 413 -7.76 17.28 -2.50
N HIS A 414 -6.89 16.95 -3.45
CA HIS A 414 -6.93 17.49 -4.80
C HIS A 414 -7.97 16.70 -5.62
N LEU A 415 -9.13 17.31 -5.86
CA LEU A 415 -10.28 16.66 -6.49
C LEU A 415 -10.47 17.10 -7.94
N SER A 416 -11.07 16.22 -8.75
CA SER A 416 -11.38 16.53 -10.14
C SER A 416 -12.56 17.51 -10.25
N SER A 417 -12.74 18.12 -11.42
CA SER A 417 -13.93 18.94 -11.70
C SER A 417 -15.24 18.16 -11.56
N LYS A 418 -15.22 16.84 -11.81
CA LYS A 418 -16.39 15.96 -11.63
C LYS A 418 -16.76 15.83 -10.16
N ASP A 419 -15.78 15.66 -9.27
CA ASP A 419 -16.01 15.58 -7.82
C ASP A 419 -16.57 16.88 -7.28
N HIS A 420 -16.00 18.02 -7.66
CA HIS A 420 -16.54 19.33 -7.30
C HIS A 420 -17.98 19.52 -7.80
N LYS A 421 -18.27 19.13 -9.04
CA LYS A 421 -19.64 19.18 -9.59
C LYS A 421 -20.62 18.35 -8.76
N TYR A 422 -20.24 17.14 -8.37
CA TYR A 422 -21.08 16.26 -7.56
C TYR A 422 -21.27 16.74 -6.11
N LEU A 423 -20.20 17.19 -5.46
CA LEU A 423 -20.26 17.76 -4.10
C LEU A 423 -21.09 19.05 -4.07
N ASN A 424 -20.91 19.94 -5.04
CA ASN A 424 -21.69 21.17 -5.16
C ASN A 424 -23.17 20.88 -5.42
N ALA A 425 -23.49 19.93 -6.30
CA ALA A 425 -24.87 19.50 -6.53
C ALA A 425 -25.51 18.92 -5.25
N SER A 426 -24.73 18.15 -4.49
CA SER A 426 -25.17 17.60 -3.19
C SER A 426 -25.43 18.70 -2.15
N GLN A 427 -24.57 19.73 -2.08
CA GLN A 427 -24.80 20.91 -1.22
C GLN A 427 -26.03 21.72 -1.64
N GLN A 428 -26.20 22.00 -2.94
CA GLN A 428 -27.34 22.76 -3.45
C GLN A 428 -28.68 22.05 -3.21
N SER A 429 -28.70 20.72 -3.33
CA SER A 429 -29.88 19.92 -2.99
C SER A 429 -30.29 20.05 -1.52
N LEU A 430 -29.35 20.34 -0.61
CA LEU A 430 -29.64 20.58 0.80
C LEU A 430 -30.21 21.99 1.03
N ASN A 431 -29.66 23.01 0.37
CA ASN A 431 -30.12 24.40 0.48
C ASN A 431 -31.53 24.61 -0.10
N ASN A 432 -31.84 23.99 -1.23
CA ASN A 432 -33.18 24.05 -1.85
C ASN A 432 -34.27 23.37 -0.99
N ARG A 433 -33.89 22.44 -0.10
CA ARG A 433 -34.80 21.84 0.89
C ARG A 433 -34.90 22.68 2.15
N ARG A 434 -33.81 23.29 2.63
CA ARG A 434 -33.84 24.26 3.73
C ARG A 434 -34.77 25.44 3.42
N LEU A 435 -34.80 25.97 2.20
CA LEU A 435 -35.76 27.02 1.81
C LEU A 435 -37.23 26.55 1.89
N LYS A 436 -37.51 25.28 1.61
CA LYS A 436 -38.85 24.69 1.78
C LYS A 436 -39.22 24.41 3.24
N THR A 437 -38.23 24.11 4.08
CA THR A 437 -38.42 23.83 5.52
C THR A 437 -38.48 25.11 6.36
N VAL A 438 -37.69 26.14 6.02
CA VAL A 438 -37.66 27.44 6.71
C VAL A 438 -38.99 28.19 6.58
N PHE A 439 -39.75 27.98 5.49
CA PHE A 439 -41.12 28.50 5.37
C PHE A 439 -42.09 27.89 6.39
N PHE A 440 -41.80 26.69 6.92
CA PHE A 440 -42.63 26.00 7.91
C PHE A 440 -42.16 26.19 9.37
N THR A 441 -40.97 26.73 9.59
CA THR A 441 -40.36 26.86 10.93
C THR A 441 -40.06 28.31 11.32
N ALA A 442 -40.86 29.27 10.83
CA ALA A 442 -40.79 30.67 11.25
C ALA A 442 -41.52 30.95 12.59
N VAL A 443 -42.14 29.93 13.21
CA VAL A 443 -43.06 30.12 14.36
C VAL A 443 -42.40 29.89 15.73
N GLY A 444 -41.17 29.44 15.83
CA GLY A 444 -40.58 29.30 17.17
C GLY A 444 -39.10 29.18 17.13
N LEU A 445 -38.38 30.19 17.64
CA LEU A 445 -37.03 30.06 18.17
C LEU A 445 -36.67 31.35 18.95
N LEU A 446 -37.20 31.43 20.16
CA LEU A 446 -36.66 32.22 21.28
C LEU A 446 -35.71 31.28 22.04
N SER A 447 -34.46 31.08 21.59
CA SER A 447 -33.52 30.26 22.38
C SER A 447 -32.04 30.36 21.97
N GLY A 448 -31.43 31.54 22.16
CA GLY A 448 -29.97 31.69 22.13
C GLY A 448 -29.25 31.02 23.31
N ILE A 449 -29.99 30.56 24.33
CA ILE A 449 -29.42 29.98 25.56
C ILE A 449 -29.37 28.44 25.50
N ILE A 450 -30.21 27.82 24.68
CA ILE A 450 -30.23 26.36 24.47
C ILE A 450 -28.97 25.90 23.72
N GLY A 451 -28.34 26.76 22.90
CA GLY A 451 -27.19 26.40 22.07
C GLY A 451 -25.95 25.95 22.84
N SER A 452 -25.61 26.62 23.95
CA SER A 452 -24.43 26.26 24.76
C SER A 452 -24.69 25.04 25.67
N TRP A 453 -25.93 24.87 26.14
CA TRP A 453 -26.34 23.66 26.88
C TRP A 453 -26.47 22.44 25.95
N LEU A 454 -26.92 22.65 24.71
CA LEU A 454 -26.91 21.63 23.66
C LEU A 454 -25.50 21.32 23.20
N TRP A 455 -24.59 22.28 23.03
CA TRP A 455 -23.21 21.98 22.63
C TRP A 455 -22.48 21.12 23.68
N TYR A 456 -22.72 21.39 24.97
CA TYR A 456 -22.19 20.58 26.06
C TYR A 456 -22.86 19.20 26.17
N ASN A 457 -24.16 19.05 25.85
CA ASN A 457 -24.80 17.73 25.79
C ASN A 457 -24.52 16.96 24.48
N TYR A 458 -24.34 17.63 23.34
CA TYR A 458 -24.23 17.06 21.99
C TYR A 458 -22.92 16.29 21.78
N ARG A 459 -21.84 16.70 22.45
CA ARG A 459 -20.57 15.96 22.46
C ARG A 459 -20.59 14.70 23.34
N TYR A 460 -21.58 14.56 24.23
CA TYR A 460 -21.73 13.44 25.16
C TYR A 460 -22.97 12.56 24.90
N ALA A 461 -23.77 12.80 23.86
CA ALA A 461 -25.13 12.24 23.74
C ALA A 461 -25.37 11.07 22.76
N PHE A 462 -24.42 10.60 21.94
CA PHE A 462 -24.66 9.43 21.08
C PHE A 462 -24.12 8.13 21.67
N CYS A 463 -24.68 7.75 22.81
CA CYS A 463 -24.85 6.35 23.18
C CYS A 463 -26.26 6.27 23.79
N PRO A 464 -27.23 5.64 23.09
CA PRO A 464 -28.61 5.53 23.56
C PRO A 464 -28.69 5.04 25.01
N ILE A 465 -29.66 5.54 25.77
CA ILE A 465 -29.87 5.15 27.17
C ILE A 465 -30.00 3.62 27.24
N GLY A 466 -29.06 2.95 27.92
CA GLY A 466 -28.99 1.48 28.05
C GLY A 466 -27.83 0.81 27.32
N GLU A 467 -27.20 1.48 26.36
CA GLU A 467 -26.13 0.92 25.51
C GLU A 467 -24.70 1.26 25.99
N ARG A 468 -24.57 2.01 27.09
CA ARG A 468 -23.28 2.35 27.72
C ARG A 468 -22.76 1.22 28.60
N VAL A 469 -21.45 0.97 28.54
CA VAL A 469 -20.72 0.26 29.61
C VAL A 469 -20.27 1.31 30.62
N TRP A 470 -20.78 1.30 31.85
CA TRP A 470 -20.57 2.42 32.79
C TRP A 470 -19.11 2.50 33.30
N ALA A 471 -18.31 1.46 33.04
CA ALA A 471 -16.91 1.35 33.42
C ALA A 471 -15.92 1.82 32.32
N THR A 472 -16.37 1.97 31.07
CA THR A 472 -15.51 2.32 29.92
C THR A 472 -16.29 3.28 29.03
N ASN A 473 -15.73 4.43 28.63
CA ASN A 473 -16.41 5.42 27.77
C ASN A 473 -16.78 4.93 26.34
N ASP A 474 -16.82 3.62 26.13
CA ASP A 474 -17.13 2.92 24.88
C ASP A 474 -18.64 2.86 24.61
N CYS A 475 -19.01 3.04 23.34
CA CYS A 475 -20.38 2.93 22.83
C CYS A 475 -20.50 1.73 21.88
N VAL A 476 -21.33 0.74 22.23
CA VAL A 476 -21.61 -0.45 21.40
C VAL A 476 -23.09 -0.46 21.06
N ARG A 477 -23.45 -0.61 19.77
CA ARG A 477 -24.84 -0.63 19.32
C ARG A 477 -25.51 -1.93 19.75
N SER A 478 -26.66 -1.86 20.43
CA SER A 478 -27.44 -3.05 20.76
C SER A 478 -28.16 -3.56 19.52
N ILE A 479 -27.58 -4.60 18.92
CA ILE A 479 -28.11 -5.22 17.71
C ILE A 479 -28.42 -6.68 18.04
N MET A 480 -29.68 -7.05 17.90
CA MET A 480 -30.16 -8.43 17.87
C MET A 480 -31.20 -8.52 16.76
N SER A 481 -30.98 -9.36 15.75
CA SER A 481 -31.91 -9.47 14.64
C SER A 481 -31.80 -10.76 13.84
N SER A 482 -32.97 -11.28 13.46
CA SER A 482 -33.15 -12.36 12.49
C SER A 482 -33.55 -11.86 11.10
N GLY A 483 -33.75 -10.55 10.93
CA GLY A 483 -34.29 -9.95 9.71
C GLY A 483 -34.93 -8.58 9.92
N GLU A 484 -35.19 -8.20 11.16
CA GLU A 484 -35.86 -6.98 11.60
C GLU A 484 -34.98 -5.71 11.56
N LYS A 485 -33.66 -5.81 11.38
CA LYS A 485 -32.75 -4.67 11.36
C LYS A 485 -32.01 -4.61 10.02
N PRO A 486 -32.19 -3.58 9.19
CA PRO A 486 -31.58 -3.58 7.86
C PRO A 486 -30.13 -3.07 7.85
N ARG A 487 -29.66 -2.49 8.97
CA ARG A 487 -28.35 -1.83 9.07
C ARG A 487 -27.54 -2.42 10.20
N LEU A 488 -26.92 -3.56 9.95
CA LEU A 488 -25.94 -4.15 10.86
C LEU A 488 -24.59 -3.43 10.72
N PHE A 489 -24.07 -3.35 9.48
CA PHE A 489 -22.83 -2.65 9.12
C PHE A 489 -23.11 -1.19 8.72
N LEU A 490 -22.29 -0.25 9.19
CA LEU A 490 -22.45 1.19 8.89
C LEU A 490 -21.92 1.49 7.46
N GLY A 491 -22.46 2.53 6.81
CA GLY A 491 -22.00 2.97 5.49
C GLY A 491 -22.43 2.11 4.29
N ARG A 492 -23.13 0.99 4.50
CA ARG A 492 -23.70 0.15 3.43
C ARG A 492 -25.20 0.36 3.33
N THR A 493 -25.67 0.79 2.17
CA THR A 493 -27.12 0.90 1.90
C THR A 493 -27.54 -0.11 0.84
N ASN A 494 -28.57 -0.89 1.16
CA ASN A 494 -29.19 -1.84 0.25
C ASN A 494 -30.71 -1.70 0.38
N VAL A 495 -31.34 -1.12 -0.65
CA VAL A 495 -32.77 -0.78 -0.63
C VAL A 495 -33.62 -2.04 -0.52
N ASP A 496 -33.21 -3.13 -1.17
CA ASP A 496 -33.93 -4.41 -1.09
C ASP A 496 -33.77 -5.06 0.29
N LEU A 497 -32.63 -4.87 0.97
CA LEU A 497 -32.47 -5.30 2.37
C LEU A 497 -33.40 -4.51 3.29
N GLU A 498 -33.47 -3.18 3.13
CA GLU A 498 -34.37 -2.32 3.91
C GLU A 498 -35.85 -2.69 3.71
N GLU A 499 -36.26 -2.91 2.47
CA GLU A 499 -37.65 -3.28 2.16
C GLU A 499 -37.96 -4.73 2.59
N GLY A 500 -36.99 -5.64 2.42
CA GLY A 500 -37.08 -7.00 2.93
C GLY A 500 -37.28 -7.03 4.44
N THR A 501 -36.54 -6.21 5.19
CA THR A 501 -36.69 -6.07 6.64
C THR A 501 -38.05 -5.53 7.04
N LYS A 502 -38.61 -4.54 6.34
CA LYS A 502 -39.98 -4.06 6.62
C LYS A 502 -41.02 -5.15 6.42
N ASN A 503 -40.89 -5.94 5.34
CA ASN A 503 -41.78 -7.08 5.08
C ASN A 503 -41.62 -8.17 6.14
N PHE A 504 -40.39 -8.43 6.57
CA PHE A 504 -40.09 -9.40 7.63
C PHE A 504 -40.73 -9.00 8.96
N GLN A 505 -40.66 -7.72 9.35
CA GLN A 505 -41.31 -7.18 10.55
C GLN A 505 -42.84 -7.29 10.50
N LYS A 506 -43.45 -7.18 9.30
CA LYS A 506 -44.90 -7.37 9.09
C LYS A 506 -45.34 -8.84 9.06
N GLY A 507 -44.41 -9.80 9.13
CA GLY A 507 -44.70 -11.21 8.95
C GLY A 507 -44.95 -11.63 7.50
N GLU A 508 -44.66 -10.76 6.52
CA GLU A 508 -44.83 -11.03 5.09
C GLU A 508 -43.60 -11.78 4.54
N TYR A 509 -43.32 -12.98 5.07
CA TYR A 509 -42.04 -13.67 4.87
C TYR A 509 -41.75 -14.06 3.42
N GLU A 510 -42.75 -14.38 2.61
CA GLU A 510 -42.55 -14.67 1.19
C GLU A 510 -42.04 -13.44 0.43
N LYS A 511 -42.61 -12.25 0.69
CA LYS A 511 -42.12 -11.00 0.11
C LYS A 511 -40.76 -10.61 0.67
N ALA A 512 -40.55 -10.82 1.97
CA ALA A 512 -39.26 -10.56 2.62
C ALA A 512 -38.15 -11.40 1.99
N LYS A 513 -38.38 -12.72 1.81
CA LYS A 513 -37.45 -13.64 1.16
C LYS A 513 -37.05 -13.16 -0.23
N LYS A 514 -38.03 -12.83 -1.08
CA LYS A 514 -37.78 -12.33 -2.44
C LYS A 514 -36.92 -11.05 -2.44
N ARG A 515 -37.19 -10.14 -1.50
CA ARG A 515 -36.39 -8.92 -1.32
C ARG A 515 -34.98 -9.22 -0.82
N PHE A 516 -34.81 -10.15 0.10
CA PHE A 516 -33.47 -10.55 0.56
C PHE A 516 -32.66 -11.28 -0.53
N GLU A 517 -33.29 -12.06 -1.41
CA GLU A 517 -32.65 -12.65 -2.60
C GLU A 517 -32.19 -11.57 -3.59
N GLN A 518 -32.99 -10.52 -3.79
CA GLN A 518 -32.61 -9.35 -4.58
C GLN A 518 -31.44 -8.62 -3.92
N ALA A 519 -31.51 -8.37 -2.61
CA ALA A 519 -30.43 -7.75 -1.85
C ALA A 519 -29.12 -8.53 -1.96
N LYS A 520 -29.18 -9.86 -1.91
CA LYS A 520 -28.04 -10.76 -2.14
C LYS A 520 -27.45 -10.62 -3.55
N SER A 521 -28.28 -10.45 -4.57
CA SER A 521 -27.78 -10.25 -5.95
C SER A 521 -27.07 -8.90 -6.14
N VAL A 522 -27.45 -7.88 -5.37
CA VAL A 522 -26.86 -6.53 -5.41
C VAL A 522 -25.47 -6.49 -4.77
N ASP A 523 -25.29 -7.15 -3.62
CA ASP A 523 -23.97 -7.32 -3.00
C ASP A 523 -23.78 -8.79 -2.59
N PRO A 524 -23.25 -9.64 -3.49
CA PRO A 524 -22.99 -11.05 -3.18
C PRO A 524 -21.98 -11.26 -2.04
N SER A 525 -21.19 -10.24 -1.68
CA SER A 525 -20.18 -10.33 -0.63
C SER A 525 -20.73 -10.04 0.77
N ASP A 526 -21.98 -9.56 0.87
CA ASP A 526 -22.69 -9.32 2.12
C ASP A 526 -23.37 -10.61 2.60
N PRO A 527 -22.99 -11.17 3.77
CA PRO A 527 -23.62 -12.38 4.30
C PRO A 527 -25.04 -12.16 4.83
N VAL A 528 -25.41 -10.92 5.19
CA VAL A 528 -26.65 -10.62 5.92
C VAL A 528 -27.90 -10.92 5.08
N PRO A 529 -28.01 -10.51 3.81
CA PRO A 529 -29.13 -10.88 2.96
C PRO A 529 -29.32 -12.40 2.83
N SER A 530 -28.24 -13.17 2.80
CA SER A 530 -28.32 -14.64 2.72
C SER A 530 -28.91 -15.24 4.00
N ILE A 531 -28.45 -14.78 5.16
CA ILE A 531 -29.00 -15.20 6.46
C ILE A 531 -30.47 -14.81 6.57
N TYR A 532 -30.82 -13.57 6.23
CA TYR A 532 -32.18 -13.06 6.33
C TYR A 532 -33.15 -13.76 5.37
N SER A 533 -32.69 -14.09 4.15
CA SER A 533 -33.48 -14.91 3.22
C SER A 533 -33.76 -16.31 3.78
N ASN A 534 -32.74 -16.96 4.35
CA ASN A 534 -32.90 -18.26 5.00
C ASN A 534 -33.82 -18.20 6.23
N ASN A 535 -33.72 -17.15 7.04
CA ASN A 535 -34.61 -16.93 8.17
C ASN A 535 -36.07 -16.71 7.72
N ALA A 536 -36.29 -15.94 6.65
CA ALA A 536 -37.62 -15.75 6.07
C ALA A 536 -38.22 -17.06 5.57
N GLN A 537 -37.41 -17.90 4.91
CA GLN A 537 -37.83 -19.24 4.49
C GLN A 537 -38.16 -20.15 5.69
N ALA A 538 -37.36 -20.10 6.75
CA ALA A 538 -37.61 -20.86 7.97
C ALA A 538 -38.94 -20.46 8.61
N ARG A 539 -39.16 -19.15 8.84
CA ARG A 539 -40.40 -18.63 9.42
C ARG A 539 -41.64 -18.91 8.55
N LEU A 540 -41.51 -18.80 7.23
CA LEU A 540 -42.59 -19.15 6.30
C LEU A 540 -43.01 -20.62 6.44
N GLN A 541 -42.03 -21.53 6.48
CA GLN A 541 -42.33 -22.96 6.65
C GLN A 541 -42.94 -23.26 8.02
N SER A 542 -42.43 -22.62 9.08
CA SER A 542 -42.98 -22.74 10.43
C SER A 542 -44.44 -22.31 10.49
N GLN A 543 -44.80 -21.18 9.85
CA GLN A 543 -46.19 -20.73 9.73
C GLN A 543 -47.08 -21.72 8.97
N GLN A 544 -46.57 -22.33 7.89
CA GLN A 544 -47.33 -23.27 7.07
C GLN A 544 -47.55 -24.62 7.75
N LYS A 545 -46.56 -25.12 8.51
CA LYS A 545 -46.59 -26.46 9.12
C LYS A 545 -46.97 -26.46 10.61
N GLY A 546 -47.05 -25.29 11.26
CA GLY A 546 -47.28 -25.19 12.69
C GLY A 546 -46.14 -25.78 13.55
N GLN A 547 -44.91 -25.83 13.01
CA GLN A 547 -43.76 -26.43 13.69
C GLN A 547 -42.83 -25.35 14.27
N PRO A 548 -42.23 -25.57 15.46
CA PRO A 548 -41.27 -24.63 16.05
C PRO A 548 -39.96 -24.61 15.25
N LEU A 549 -39.31 -23.46 15.26
CA LEU A 549 -38.03 -23.22 14.59
C LEU A 549 -36.87 -23.71 15.43
N TRP A 550 -35.80 -24.15 14.78
CA TRP A 550 -34.49 -24.21 15.43
C TRP A 550 -33.85 -22.83 15.39
N LYS A 551 -33.38 -22.30 16.54
CA LYS A 551 -32.68 -21.02 16.56
C LYS A 551 -31.29 -21.14 17.17
N LEU A 552 -30.32 -20.54 16.51
CA LEU A 552 -28.99 -20.30 17.05
C LEU A 552 -28.70 -18.80 17.04
N ALA A 553 -28.02 -18.31 18.07
CA ALA A 553 -27.52 -16.94 18.08
C ALA A 553 -26.06 -16.91 17.61
N VAL A 554 -25.75 -15.99 16.71
CA VAL A 554 -24.39 -15.72 16.26
C VAL A 554 -23.97 -14.38 16.85
N VAL A 555 -23.01 -14.42 17.77
CA VAL A 555 -22.54 -13.24 18.50
C VAL A 555 -21.19 -12.79 17.94
N VAL A 556 -21.17 -11.59 17.36
CA VAL A 556 -20.01 -11.02 16.65
C VAL A 556 -19.78 -9.56 17.03
N GLY A 557 -18.52 -9.12 16.96
CA GLY A 557 -18.14 -7.75 17.30
C GLY A 557 -18.25 -6.77 16.14
N ILE A 558 -19.47 -6.43 15.69
CA ILE A 558 -19.73 -5.59 14.51
C ILE A 558 -19.05 -4.22 14.62
N ASP A 559 -19.12 -3.57 15.77
CA ASP A 559 -18.63 -2.18 15.92
C ASP A 559 -17.11 -2.06 16.04
N SER A 560 -16.42 -3.12 16.48
CA SER A 560 -14.97 -3.08 16.70
C SER A 560 -14.19 -3.84 15.62
N PHE A 561 -14.78 -4.85 14.97
CA PHE A 561 -14.11 -5.73 14.01
C PHE A 561 -15.09 -6.17 12.90
N GLU A 562 -15.54 -5.22 12.08
CA GLU A 562 -16.51 -5.48 11.01
C GLU A 562 -16.06 -6.60 10.06
N ASP A 563 -14.80 -6.62 9.61
CA ASP A 563 -14.33 -7.63 8.67
C ASP A 563 -14.38 -9.05 9.24
N THR A 564 -13.89 -9.26 10.48
CA THR A 564 -13.98 -10.55 11.17
C THR A 564 -15.44 -10.97 11.38
N ALA A 565 -16.31 -10.03 11.76
CA ALA A 565 -17.74 -10.29 11.90
C ALA A 565 -18.36 -10.75 10.56
N ARG A 566 -17.97 -10.15 9.44
CA ARG A 566 -18.42 -10.54 8.10
C ARG A 566 -17.93 -11.94 7.72
N GLU A 567 -16.67 -12.30 8.01
CA GLU A 567 -16.17 -13.65 7.71
C GLU A 567 -16.92 -14.72 8.51
N VAL A 568 -17.12 -14.50 9.81
CA VAL A 568 -17.91 -15.41 10.65
C VAL A 568 -19.33 -15.56 10.11
N LEU A 569 -19.98 -14.43 9.76
CA LEU A 569 -21.33 -14.45 9.21
C LEU A 569 -21.40 -15.11 7.82
N ARG A 570 -20.35 -15.07 7.00
CA ARG A 570 -20.30 -15.82 5.73
C ARG A 570 -20.28 -17.33 5.96
N GLY A 571 -19.44 -17.80 6.87
CA GLY A 571 -19.39 -19.21 7.24
C GLY A 571 -20.73 -19.71 7.79
N VAL A 572 -21.38 -18.89 8.62
CA VAL A 572 -22.73 -19.14 9.13
C VAL A 572 -23.75 -19.16 7.99
N ALA A 573 -23.73 -18.17 7.10
CA ALA A 573 -24.68 -18.08 5.98
C ALA A 573 -24.61 -19.31 5.07
N ASP A 574 -23.40 -19.76 4.72
CA ASP A 574 -23.16 -20.96 3.92
C ASP A 574 -23.62 -22.24 4.64
N SER A 575 -23.27 -22.38 5.92
CA SER A 575 -23.68 -23.54 6.72
C SER A 575 -25.20 -23.61 6.92
N GLN A 576 -25.84 -22.46 7.17
CA GLN A 576 -27.30 -22.36 7.29
C GLN A 576 -27.99 -22.71 5.96
N ASP A 577 -27.49 -22.17 4.85
CA ASP A 577 -28.05 -22.44 3.52
C ASP A 577 -27.99 -23.93 3.18
N LYS A 578 -26.85 -24.57 3.43
CA LYS A 578 -26.68 -26.03 3.26
C LYS A 578 -27.63 -26.83 4.13
N PHE A 579 -27.72 -26.51 5.42
CA PHE A 579 -28.62 -27.19 6.37
C PHE A 579 -30.09 -27.04 5.96
N ASN A 580 -30.52 -25.82 5.61
CA ASN A 580 -31.90 -25.54 5.26
C ASN A 580 -32.29 -26.15 3.90
N LYS A 581 -31.39 -26.13 2.90
CA LYS A 581 -31.62 -26.79 1.61
C LYS A 581 -31.70 -28.31 1.72
N ALA A 582 -30.99 -28.91 2.68
CA ALA A 582 -31.11 -30.35 2.98
C ALA A 582 -32.42 -30.72 3.70
N GLY A 583 -33.35 -29.77 3.89
CA GLY A 583 -34.63 -29.99 4.59
C GLY A 583 -34.56 -29.82 6.11
N GLY A 584 -33.41 -29.38 6.63
CA GLY A 584 -33.17 -29.19 8.05
C GLY A 584 -33.17 -30.50 8.85
N LYS A 585 -33.48 -30.42 10.15
CA LYS A 585 -33.54 -31.59 11.05
C LYS A 585 -34.99 -31.83 11.46
N ASP A 586 -35.46 -33.06 11.22
CA ASP A 586 -36.85 -33.47 11.45
C ASP A 586 -37.86 -32.59 10.69
N GLY A 587 -37.47 -32.14 9.49
CA GLY A 587 -38.28 -31.26 8.64
C GLY A 587 -38.36 -29.80 9.11
N ARG A 588 -37.59 -29.41 10.15
CA ARG A 588 -37.52 -28.06 10.70
C ARG A 588 -36.25 -27.34 10.25
N LEU A 589 -36.43 -26.12 9.76
CA LEU A 589 -35.35 -25.24 9.30
C LEU A 589 -34.72 -24.45 10.46
N LEU A 590 -33.49 -24.01 10.24
CA LEU A 590 -32.69 -23.20 11.15
C LEU A 590 -32.85 -21.71 10.87
N GLU A 591 -33.20 -20.96 11.91
CA GLU A 591 -33.14 -19.49 11.99
C GLU A 591 -31.87 -19.08 12.74
N ILE A 592 -31.17 -18.07 12.21
CA ILE A 592 -29.99 -17.48 12.83
C ILE A 592 -30.33 -16.09 13.35
N VAL A 593 -30.08 -15.85 14.63
CA VAL A 593 -30.19 -14.52 15.25
C VAL A 593 -28.80 -13.88 15.30
N ILE A 594 -28.59 -12.77 14.59
CA ILE A 594 -27.32 -12.05 14.62
C ILE A 594 -27.33 -11.10 15.83
N VAL A 595 -26.28 -11.15 16.64
CA VAL A 595 -26.13 -10.35 17.85
C VAL A 595 -24.79 -9.64 17.83
N ASN A 596 -24.80 -8.33 18.12
CA ASN A 596 -23.58 -7.54 18.25
C ASN A 596 -23.17 -7.47 19.71
N ASP A 597 -21.92 -7.81 20.02
CA ASP A 597 -21.34 -7.56 21.34
C ASP A 597 -20.25 -6.47 21.35
N GLY A 598 -19.96 -5.88 20.17
CA GLY A 598 -18.89 -4.92 19.95
C GLY A 598 -17.49 -5.47 20.26
N ASN A 599 -17.34 -6.78 20.46
CA ASN A 599 -16.13 -7.41 20.98
C ASN A 599 -15.62 -6.77 22.29
N LYS A 600 -16.54 -6.31 23.14
CA LYS A 600 -16.23 -5.70 24.45
C LYS A 600 -16.60 -6.67 25.57
N PRO A 601 -15.68 -7.05 26.49
CA PRO A 601 -15.95 -8.09 27.48
C PRO A 601 -17.17 -7.83 28.36
N GLU A 602 -17.35 -6.60 28.87
CA GLU A 602 -18.52 -6.26 29.70
C GLU A 602 -19.83 -6.23 28.92
N PHE A 603 -19.77 -5.87 27.63
CA PHE A 603 -20.95 -5.92 26.78
C PHE A 603 -21.29 -7.36 26.39
N SER A 604 -20.27 -8.19 26.16
CA SER A 604 -20.41 -9.64 25.92
C SER A 604 -21.09 -10.34 27.09
N ARG A 605 -20.73 -9.97 28.33
CA ARG A 605 -21.42 -10.41 29.55
C ARG A 605 -22.91 -10.06 29.53
N LYS A 606 -23.25 -8.80 29.20
CA LYS A 606 -24.65 -8.34 29.10
C LYS A 606 -25.42 -9.06 27.99
N VAL A 607 -24.79 -9.28 26.84
CA VAL A 607 -25.37 -10.06 25.73
C VAL A 607 -25.67 -11.48 26.20
N ALA A 608 -24.74 -12.13 26.89
CA ALA A 608 -24.93 -13.47 27.42
C ALA A 608 -26.08 -13.52 28.46
N GLU A 609 -26.15 -12.53 29.37
CA GLU A 609 -27.25 -12.38 30.33
C GLU A 609 -28.61 -12.22 29.65
N GLY A 610 -28.66 -11.52 28.51
CA GLY A 610 -29.87 -11.41 27.69
C GLY A 610 -30.23 -12.72 27.00
N LEU A 611 -29.27 -13.35 26.32
CA LEU A 611 -29.49 -14.55 25.50
C LEU A 611 -29.95 -15.75 26.31
N VAL A 612 -29.48 -15.94 27.55
CA VAL A 612 -29.92 -17.06 28.38
C VAL A 612 -31.39 -16.98 28.83
N ASN A 613 -32.04 -15.84 28.66
CA ASN A 613 -33.48 -15.70 28.93
C ASN A 613 -34.35 -16.12 27.73
N HIS A 614 -33.75 -16.39 26.56
CA HIS A 614 -34.45 -16.86 25.37
C HIS A 614 -34.43 -18.40 25.31
N GLN A 615 -35.52 -19.03 25.75
CA GLN A 615 -35.66 -20.50 25.78
C GLN A 615 -35.69 -21.15 24.38
N ASP A 616 -35.91 -20.37 23.32
CA ASP A 616 -35.95 -20.81 21.93
C ASP A 616 -34.58 -20.84 21.25
N ILE A 617 -33.53 -20.29 21.88
CA ILE A 617 -32.15 -20.33 21.39
C ILE A 617 -31.46 -21.60 21.90
N LEU A 618 -31.07 -22.49 20.99
CA LEU A 618 -30.49 -23.80 21.31
C LEU A 618 -29.00 -23.73 21.64
N GLY A 619 -28.32 -22.68 21.18
CA GLY A 619 -26.89 -22.55 21.31
C GLY A 619 -26.35 -21.27 20.69
N ILE A 620 -25.10 -20.99 21.01
CA ILE A 620 -24.37 -19.77 20.65
C ILE A 620 -23.23 -20.13 19.70
N ILE A 621 -23.10 -19.36 18.61
CA ILE A 621 -21.91 -19.32 17.75
C ILE A 621 -21.19 -18.01 18.06
N GLY A 622 -19.95 -18.08 18.53
CA GLY A 622 -19.23 -16.94 19.09
C GLY A 622 -18.94 -17.18 20.58
N HIS A 623 -18.43 -16.20 21.32
CA HIS A 623 -18.06 -14.85 20.92
C HIS A 623 -16.77 -14.85 20.10
N THR A 624 -16.46 -13.72 19.44
CA THR A 624 -15.29 -13.64 18.54
C THR A 624 -13.96 -13.70 19.30
N ALA A 625 -13.69 -12.77 20.22
CA ALA A 625 -12.43 -12.77 20.97
C ALA A 625 -12.49 -13.62 22.23
N SER A 626 -11.33 -14.15 22.62
CA SER A 626 -11.15 -14.95 23.83
C SER A 626 -11.60 -14.21 25.10
N GLU A 627 -11.36 -12.91 25.22
CA GLU A 627 -11.78 -12.11 26.38
C GLU A 627 -13.31 -11.94 26.46
N SER A 628 -13.98 -11.84 25.32
CA SER A 628 -15.43 -11.76 25.22
C SER A 628 -16.05 -13.11 25.61
N SER A 629 -15.46 -14.20 25.10
CA SER A 629 -15.82 -15.58 25.45
C SER A 629 -15.63 -15.87 26.94
N ASP A 630 -14.54 -15.40 27.56
CA ASP A 630 -14.28 -15.55 29.01
C ASP A 630 -15.40 -14.94 29.87
N LYS A 631 -15.92 -13.77 29.48
CA LYS A 631 -17.00 -13.12 30.23
C LYS A 631 -18.37 -13.73 30.01
N ALA A 632 -18.61 -14.30 28.83
CA ALA A 632 -19.89 -14.90 28.48
C ALA A 632 -20.03 -16.35 28.99
N LEU A 633 -18.95 -17.14 28.94
CA LEU A 633 -18.98 -18.58 29.18
C LEU A 633 -19.57 -18.98 30.55
N PRO A 634 -19.20 -18.35 31.68
CA PRO A 634 -19.79 -18.71 32.98
C PRO A 634 -21.30 -18.49 33.07
N ILE A 635 -21.86 -17.59 32.24
CA ILE A 635 -23.31 -17.34 32.19
C ILE A 635 -24.01 -18.44 31.40
N TYR A 636 -23.44 -18.86 30.26
CA TYR A 636 -23.95 -19.98 29.48
C TYR A 636 -23.87 -21.30 30.23
N GLU A 637 -22.79 -21.53 30.99
CA GLU A 637 -22.65 -22.74 31.83
C GLU A 637 -23.74 -22.87 32.89
N LYS A 638 -24.08 -21.78 33.59
CA LYS A 638 -25.15 -21.78 34.59
C LYS A 638 -26.51 -22.21 34.03
N ARG A 639 -26.68 -22.13 32.71
CA ARG A 639 -27.93 -22.41 31.99
C ARG A 639 -27.80 -23.61 31.04
N ASN A 640 -26.67 -24.32 31.07
CA ASN A 640 -26.35 -25.43 30.16
C ASN A 640 -26.52 -25.08 28.67
N LEU A 641 -26.25 -23.82 28.29
CA LEU A 641 -26.37 -23.37 26.91
C LEU A 641 -25.05 -23.62 26.17
N ALA A 642 -25.09 -24.44 25.11
CA ALA A 642 -23.90 -24.77 24.33
C ALA A 642 -23.36 -23.53 23.59
N MET A 643 -22.04 -23.37 23.59
CA MET A 643 -21.33 -22.27 22.93
C MET A 643 -20.20 -22.84 22.07
N LEU A 644 -20.25 -22.56 20.76
CA LEU A 644 -19.20 -22.88 19.79
C LEU A 644 -18.52 -21.58 19.36
N SER A 645 -17.29 -21.33 19.80
CA SER A 645 -16.53 -20.18 19.28
C SER A 645 -15.67 -20.58 18.08
N PRO A 646 -15.85 -19.94 16.91
CA PRO A 646 -15.05 -20.24 15.72
C PRO A 646 -13.65 -19.60 15.75
N THR A 647 -13.41 -18.64 16.66
CA THR A 647 -12.20 -17.80 16.65
C THR A 647 -11.50 -17.72 18.00
N SER A 648 -12.18 -17.96 19.13
CA SER A 648 -11.52 -17.92 20.45
C SER A 648 -10.63 -19.14 20.69
N SER A 649 -9.32 -18.91 20.72
CA SER A 649 -8.29 -19.95 20.74
C SER A 649 -7.57 -20.07 22.10
N SER A 650 -7.74 -19.12 23.02
CA SER A 650 -7.10 -19.16 24.33
C SER A 650 -7.32 -20.49 25.05
N SER A 651 -6.23 -21.13 25.51
CA SER A 651 -6.31 -22.35 26.31
C SER A 651 -6.81 -22.12 27.73
N GLU A 652 -6.93 -20.86 28.16
CA GLU A 652 -7.54 -20.52 29.45
C GLU A 652 -9.08 -20.61 29.39
N LEU A 653 -9.66 -20.67 28.18
CA LEU A 653 -11.09 -20.95 28.01
C LEU A 653 -11.36 -22.44 28.20
N ASN A 654 -12.03 -22.75 29.31
CA ASN A 654 -12.45 -24.10 29.65
C ASN A 654 -13.88 -24.06 30.21
N GLY A 655 -14.73 -24.97 29.75
CA GLY A 655 -16.09 -25.10 30.24
C GLY A 655 -16.81 -26.28 29.61
N LYS A 656 -17.79 -26.85 30.34
CA LYS A 656 -18.52 -28.06 29.89
C LYS A 656 -19.39 -27.81 28.65
N VAL A 657 -19.73 -26.54 28.42
CA VAL A 657 -20.57 -26.10 27.32
C VAL A 657 -19.78 -25.39 26.23
N PHE A 658 -18.46 -25.27 26.36
CA PHE A 658 -17.60 -24.58 25.40
C PHE A 658 -16.99 -25.55 24.39
N PHE A 659 -17.16 -25.23 23.11
CA PHE A 659 -16.61 -25.96 22.00
C PHE A 659 -15.87 -24.98 21.08
N ARG A 660 -14.82 -25.47 20.40
CA ARG A 660 -14.14 -24.72 19.34
C ARG A 660 -13.69 -25.69 18.23
N PRO A 661 -13.81 -25.30 16.95
CA PRO A 661 -13.32 -26.09 15.82
C PRO A 661 -11.86 -25.75 15.45
N ILE A 662 -11.24 -24.80 16.15
CA ILE A 662 -9.88 -24.32 15.89
C ILE A 662 -8.89 -24.85 16.92
N GLN A 663 -7.61 -24.82 16.55
CA GLN A 663 -6.52 -25.18 17.45
C GLN A 663 -6.45 -24.22 18.66
N SER A 664 -6.05 -24.76 19.81
CA SER A 664 -5.82 -23.96 21.02
C SER A 664 -4.49 -23.20 20.94
N THR A 665 -4.33 -22.17 21.77
CA THR A 665 -3.02 -21.52 21.95
C THR A 665 -1.96 -22.50 22.47
N THR A 666 -2.33 -23.60 23.12
CA THR A 666 -1.38 -24.65 23.54
C THR A 666 -0.76 -25.34 22.33
N GLU A 667 -1.59 -25.78 21.38
CA GLU A 667 -1.12 -26.48 20.17
C GLU A 667 -0.38 -25.52 19.23
N ALA A 668 -0.93 -24.31 19.02
CA ALA A 668 -0.27 -23.29 18.21
C ALA A 668 1.11 -22.90 18.79
N ALA A 669 1.19 -22.69 20.10
CA ALA A 669 2.44 -22.36 20.76
C ALA A 669 3.51 -23.44 20.61
N LYS A 670 3.13 -24.71 20.64
CA LYS A 670 4.05 -25.83 20.43
C LYS A 670 4.67 -25.77 19.03
N VAL A 671 3.83 -25.59 18.01
CA VAL A 671 4.29 -25.44 16.62
C VAL A 671 5.24 -24.25 16.47
N TYR A 672 4.92 -23.10 17.08
CA TYR A 672 5.78 -21.92 17.04
C TYR A 672 7.11 -22.14 17.76
N ALA A 673 7.10 -22.77 18.94
CA ALA A 673 8.31 -23.08 19.68
C ALA A 673 9.21 -24.06 18.91
N ASP A 674 8.64 -25.10 18.31
CA ASP A 674 9.36 -26.08 17.51
C ASP A 674 9.96 -25.46 16.25
N TYR A 675 9.21 -24.60 15.55
CA TYR A 675 9.71 -23.87 14.39
C TYR A 675 10.91 -22.98 14.74
N ILE A 676 10.81 -22.20 15.84
CA ILE A 676 11.90 -21.32 16.26
C ILE A 676 13.14 -22.14 16.66
N LYS A 677 12.96 -23.27 17.36
CA LYS A 677 14.06 -24.16 17.75
C LYS A 677 14.74 -24.81 16.56
N ASN A 678 13.95 -25.40 15.66
CA ASN A 678 14.47 -26.28 14.63
C ASN A 678 14.90 -25.52 13.36
N ASN A 679 14.18 -24.45 12.99
CA ASN A 679 14.40 -23.74 11.72
C ASN A 679 15.22 -22.47 11.89
N LEU A 680 15.23 -21.85 13.07
CA LEU A 680 15.98 -20.62 13.34
C LEU A 680 17.22 -20.85 14.23
N SER A 681 17.51 -22.13 14.56
CA SER A 681 18.64 -22.55 15.40
C SER A 681 18.72 -21.81 16.75
N LEU A 682 17.56 -21.41 17.30
CA LEU A 682 17.46 -20.78 18.61
C LEU A 682 17.13 -21.83 19.68
N ASN A 683 18.12 -22.19 20.49
CA ASN A 683 17.99 -23.09 21.62
C ASN A 683 18.12 -22.32 22.95
N THR A 684 18.08 -23.04 24.07
CA THR A 684 18.21 -22.43 25.42
C THR A 684 19.54 -21.76 25.72
N GLU A 685 20.56 -21.93 24.86
CA GLU A 685 21.91 -21.40 25.05
C GLU A 685 22.15 -20.09 24.28
N ASN A 686 21.30 -19.74 23.30
CA ASN A 686 21.40 -18.52 22.48
C ASN A 686 20.07 -17.73 22.43
N THR A 687 19.32 -17.78 23.54
CA THR A 687 18.04 -17.08 23.69
C THR A 687 18.18 -15.55 23.73
N ASP A 688 19.40 -15.04 23.85
CA ASP A 688 19.76 -13.62 23.73
C ASP A 688 19.44 -13.01 22.37
N LYS A 689 19.11 -13.84 21.38
CA LYS A 689 18.63 -13.42 20.05
C LYS A 689 17.11 -13.38 19.92
N LEU A 690 16.35 -13.91 20.88
CA LEU A 690 14.88 -13.93 20.84
C LEU A 690 14.27 -12.71 21.54
N ARG A 691 13.32 -12.04 20.87
CA ARG A 691 12.56 -10.90 21.41
C ARG A 691 11.07 -11.19 21.27
N ILE A 692 10.33 -11.20 22.37
CA ILE A 692 8.88 -11.48 22.37
C ILE A 692 8.12 -10.25 22.86
N PHE A 693 7.19 -9.78 22.03
CA PHE A 693 6.31 -8.66 22.35
C PHE A 693 4.86 -9.15 22.39
N TYR A 694 4.18 -8.89 23.50
CA TYR A 694 2.81 -9.34 23.71
C TYR A 694 2.01 -8.34 24.57
N ASP A 695 0.68 -8.38 24.44
CA ASP A 695 -0.24 -7.59 25.25
C ASP A 695 -0.67 -8.41 26.48
N LYS A 696 -0.25 -7.96 27.65
CA LYS A 696 -0.57 -8.66 28.90
C LYS A 696 -2.05 -8.61 29.29
N ASN A 697 -2.76 -7.59 28.83
CA ASN A 697 -4.09 -7.24 29.29
C ASN A 697 -5.13 -7.99 28.45
N LYS A 698 -4.65 -8.77 27.47
CA LYS A 698 -5.42 -9.59 26.56
C LYS A 698 -5.18 -11.05 26.90
N LEU A 699 -6.27 -11.75 27.13
CA LEU A 699 -6.32 -13.16 27.48
C LEU A 699 -5.66 -14.03 26.41
N TYR A 700 -5.96 -13.79 25.12
CA TYR A 700 -5.36 -14.55 24.03
C TYR A 700 -3.84 -14.37 23.98
N SER A 701 -3.39 -13.11 23.92
CA SER A 701 -1.98 -12.74 23.79
C SER A 701 -1.14 -13.29 24.95
N ASN A 702 -1.67 -13.21 26.18
CA ASN A 702 -1.06 -13.78 27.37
C ASN A 702 -1.04 -15.32 27.33
N SER A 703 -2.15 -15.96 26.95
CA SER A 703 -2.25 -17.42 26.85
C SER A 703 -1.25 -18.00 25.85
N LEU A 704 -1.14 -17.42 24.65
CA LEU A 704 -0.17 -17.85 23.64
C LEU A 704 1.27 -17.67 24.13
N THR A 705 1.58 -16.53 24.77
CA THR A 705 2.92 -16.25 25.32
C THR A 705 3.30 -17.28 26.39
N LYS A 706 2.39 -17.55 27.34
CA LYS A 706 2.61 -18.52 28.42
C LYS A 706 2.84 -19.93 27.87
N ASN A 707 2.00 -20.36 26.92
CA ASN A 707 2.13 -21.67 26.30
C ASN A 707 3.40 -21.76 25.44
N PHE A 708 3.78 -20.69 24.74
CA PHE A 708 5.01 -20.62 23.96
C PHE A 708 6.22 -20.80 24.88
N LEU A 709 6.27 -20.02 25.97
CA LEU A 709 7.34 -20.10 26.97
C LEU A 709 7.49 -21.51 27.52
N LYS A 710 6.38 -22.15 27.90
CA LYS A 710 6.37 -23.53 28.41
C LYS A 710 6.97 -24.52 27.40
N ASN A 711 6.62 -24.42 26.13
CA ASN A 711 7.12 -25.32 25.09
C ASN A 711 8.56 -24.96 24.65
N PHE A 712 8.96 -23.70 24.80
CA PHE A 712 10.28 -23.23 24.41
C PHE A 712 11.35 -23.63 25.43
N THR A 713 11.05 -23.65 26.74
CA THR A 713 11.99 -24.06 27.80
C THR A 713 11.91 -25.57 28.11
N PRO A 714 13.01 -26.34 28.07
CA PRO A 714 13.02 -27.78 28.30
C PRO A 714 12.88 -28.17 29.79
N GLU A 715 12.36 -29.37 30.04
CA GLU A 715 12.01 -29.98 31.33
C GLU A 715 13.17 -30.11 32.35
N LYS A 716 14.44 -29.94 31.96
CA LYS A 716 15.60 -30.14 32.86
C LYS A 716 15.90 -29.01 33.85
N LYS A 717 15.05 -27.99 33.93
CA LYS A 717 15.14 -26.90 34.93
C LYS A 717 13.80 -26.71 35.63
N GLU A 718 13.33 -27.73 36.34
CA GLU A 718 12.07 -27.69 37.12
C GLU A 718 12.03 -26.62 38.24
N ASN A 719 13.14 -25.93 38.52
CA ASN A 719 13.22 -24.93 39.60
C ASN A 719 13.35 -23.48 39.12
N LEU A 720 13.20 -23.19 37.82
CA LEU A 720 13.17 -21.80 37.33
C LEU A 720 11.92 -21.58 36.48
N SER A 721 11.04 -20.71 36.95
CA SER A 721 9.93 -20.16 36.17
C SER A 721 10.44 -19.48 34.89
N ALA A 722 9.58 -19.36 33.87
CA ALA A 722 9.90 -18.58 32.68
C ALA A 722 10.30 -17.11 33.01
N GLU A 723 9.84 -16.61 34.17
CA GLU A 723 10.22 -15.34 34.79
C GLU A 723 11.69 -15.28 35.26
N GLU A 724 12.25 -16.43 35.64
CA GLU A 724 13.64 -16.53 36.11
C GLU A 724 14.64 -16.83 34.99
N LEU A 725 14.20 -17.44 33.88
CA LEU A 725 15.03 -17.68 32.69
C LEU A 725 15.24 -16.41 31.85
N CYS A 726 14.34 -15.44 31.92
CA CYS A 726 14.33 -14.26 31.04
C CYS A 726 14.02 -12.97 31.80
N ARG A 727 14.76 -11.87 31.57
CA ARG A 727 14.47 -10.58 32.24
C ARG A 727 13.29 -9.86 31.57
N PHE A 728 12.16 -9.83 32.25
CA PHE A 728 10.97 -9.09 31.83
C PHE A 728 11.23 -7.58 31.78
N THR A 729 10.84 -6.94 30.68
CA THR A 729 10.85 -5.48 30.56
C THR A 729 9.42 -5.02 30.35
N LYS A 730 8.93 -4.19 31.28
CA LYS A 730 7.64 -3.52 31.13
C LYS A 730 7.83 -2.35 30.17
N ILE A 731 7.07 -2.33 29.07
CA ILE A 731 7.00 -1.22 28.13
C ILE A 731 5.63 -0.55 28.29
N THR A 732 5.59 0.76 28.48
CA THR A 732 4.35 1.55 28.61
C THR A 732 4.24 2.55 27.48
N CYS A 733 3.02 2.99 27.16
CA CYS A 733 2.76 4.00 26.12
C CYS A 733 3.51 5.33 26.33
N SER A 734 3.75 5.73 27.58
CA SER A 734 4.59 6.90 27.91
C SER A 734 6.01 6.81 27.37
N ASN A 735 6.53 5.59 27.15
CA ASN A 735 7.89 5.38 26.71
C ASN A 735 7.99 5.37 25.17
N PHE A 736 6.87 5.27 24.45
CA PHE A 736 6.86 5.24 22.98
C PHE A 736 7.07 6.62 22.35
N SER A 737 6.57 7.69 22.97
CA SER A 737 6.93 9.05 22.58
C SER A 737 8.43 9.30 22.74
N ASP A 738 9.02 8.75 23.81
CA ASP A 738 10.47 8.79 24.03
C ASP A 738 11.23 7.91 23.03
N PHE A 739 10.66 6.79 22.58
CA PHE A 739 11.25 5.93 21.54
C PHE A 739 11.31 6.61 20.17
N LYS A 740 10.29 7.39 19.79
CA LYS A 740 10.32 8.22 18.57
C LYS A 740 11.39 9.32 18.63
N GLN A 741 11.63 9.88 19.81
CA GLN A 741 12.58 10.97 20.01
C GLN A 741 14.03 10.47 20.26
N ARG A 742 14.21 9.26 20.79
CA ARG A 742 15.50 8.70 21.21
C ARG A 742 15.59 7.18 20.97
N PRO A 743 15.64 6.72 19.71
CA PRO A 743 15.72 5.28 19.37
C PRO A 743 16.95 4.60 19.98
N GLU A 744 18.08 5.30 20.07
CA GLU A 744 19.33 4.85 20.70
C GLU A 744 19.13 4.38 22.17
N THR A 745 18.27 5.07 22.93
CA THR A 745 18.02 4.76 24.35
C THR A 745 17.16 3.52 24.51
N PHE A 746 16.22 3.30 23.59
CA PHE A 746 15.43 2.07 23.53
C PHE A 746 16.30 0.87 23.19
N LEU A 747 17.18 1.04 22.20
CA LEU A 747 18.14 0.03 21.78
C LEU A 747 19.07 -0.33 22.92
N ASP A 748 19.52 0.63 23.73
CA ASP A 748 20.35 0.36 24.91
C ASP A 748 19.61 -0.46 25.99
N ILE A 749 18.29 -0.23 26.18
CA ILE A 749 17.43 -1.03 27.06
C ILE A 749 17.27 -2.47 26.54
N ILE A 750 17.13 -2.63 25.22
CA ILE A 750 16.94 -3.93 24.54
C ILE A 750 18.26 -4.72 24.44
N ASN A 751 19.38 -4.05 24.22
CA ASN A 751 20.69 -4.66 23.95
C ASN A 751 21.41 -5.15 25.22
N LYS A 752 21.02 -4.67 26.42
CA LYS A 752 21.63 -5.05 27.70
C LYS A 752 21.04 -6.31 28.36
N ARG A 753 20.16 -7.08 27.70
CA ARG A 753 19.42 -8.20 28.34
C ARG A 753 19.52 -9.54 27.57
N LEU A 754 19.75 -10.62 28.33
CA LEU A 754 19.91 -12.02 27.86
C LEU A 754 18.69 -12.64 27.16
N CYS A 755 17.51 -12.03 27.30
CA CYS A 755 16.23 -12.36 26.66
C CYS A 755 15.31 -11.17 26.92
N LEU A 756 14.51 -10.72 25.94
CA LEU A 756 13.53 -9.67 26.17
C LEU A 756 12.11 -10.21 25.97
N PHE A 757 11.39 -10.33 27.07
CA PHE A 757 9.93 -10.41 27.06
C PHE A 757 9.42 -9.01 27.38
N ALA A 758 8.97 -8.34 26.33
CA ALA A 758 8.47 -6.99 26.39
C ALA A 758 6.96 -7.02 26.59
N ARG A 759 6.55 -6.68 27.82
CA ARG A 759 5.15 -6.59 28.21
C ARG A 759 4.64 -5.20 27.82
N ILE A 760 3.86 -5.11 26.75
CA ILE A 760 3.35 -3.81 26.26
C ILE A 760 2.05 -3.48 27.00
N ASN A 761 2.02 -2.31 27.64
CA ASN A 761 0.84 -1.77 28.30
C ASN A 761 0.40 -0.52 27.54
N CYS A 762 -0.32 -0.73 26.44
CA CYS A 762 -0.80 0.34 25.58
C CYS A 762 -2.28 0.16 25.23
N SER A 763 -3.01 1.27 25.09
CA SER A 763 -4.38 1.27 24.59
C SER A 763 -4.44 0.96 23.10
N ASP A 764 -3.39 1.30 22.34
CA ASP A 764 -3.24 1.01 20.92
C ASP A 764 -1.98 0.15 20.67
N PHE A 765 -2.18 -1.16 20.62
CA PHE A 765 -1.10 -2.13 20.42
C PHE A 765 -0.62 -2.17 18.96
N SER A 766 -1.45 -1.73 18.00
CA SER A 766 -1.19 -1.86 16.57
C SER A 766 -0.17 -0.83 16.07
N ASP A 767 -0.36 0.44 16.41
CA ASP A 767 0.59 1.51 16.12
C ASP A 767 1.94 1.27 16.80
N SER A 768 1.89 0.77 18.03
CA SER A 768 3.08 0.42 18.82
C SER A 768 3.93 -0.66 18.15
N LEU A 769 3.31 -1.63 17.46
CA LEU A 769 3.99 -2.72 16.75
C LEU A 769 4.71 -2.23 15.48
N LEU A 770 4.11 -1.29 14.75
CA LEU A 770 4.71 -0.73 13.54
C LEU A 770 5.96 0.09 13.90
N ASP A 771 5.89 0.86 14.98
CA ASP A 771 7.01 1.62 15.52
C ASP A 771 8.14 0.68 16.00
N ILE A 772 7.81 -0.40 16.72
CA ILE A 772 8.79 -1.42 17.15
C ILE A 772 9.45 -2.11 15.94
N LYS A 773 8.65 -2.50 14.94
CA LYS A 773 9.16 -3.17 13.74
C LYS A 773 10.16 -2.27 13.00
N THR A 774 9.81 -1.00 12.81
CA THR A 774 10.64 0.01 12.11
C THR A 774 11.99 0.16 12.81
N VAL A 775 11.98 0.39 14.13
CA VAL A 775 13.21 0.59 14.93
C VAL A 775 14.09 -0.68 14.96
N LEU A 776 13.50 -1.86 14.98
CA LEU A 776 14.26 -3.12 15.02
C LEU A 776 14.84 -3.52 13.65
N THR A 777 14.19 -3.17 12.53
CA THR A 777 14.74 -3.42 11.18
C THR A 777 15.99 -2.62 10.87
N GLU A 778 16.19 -1.47 11.54
CA GLU A 778 17.32 -0.58 11.28
C GLU A 778 18.63 -1.03 11.94
N THR A 779 18.59 -1.96 12.91
CA THR A 779 19.65 -2.01 13.93
C THR A 779 20.50 -3.28 13.99
N LYS A 780 20.01 -4.51 13.70
CA LYS A 780 20.88 -5.73 13.55
C LYS A 780 20.22 -6.84 12.71
N LYS A 781 21.02 -7.53 11.88
CA LYS A 781 20.57 -8.62 10.97
C LYS A 781 20.35 -10.00 11.64
N ASP A 782 20.71 -10.19 12.92
CA ASP A 782 20.78 -11.52 13.56
C ASP A 782 19.83 -11.71 14.77
N GLN A 783 18.68 -11.02 14.81
CA GLN A 783 17.67 -11.18 15.88
C GLN A 783 16.37 -11.82 15.36
N VAL A 784 15.72 -12.62 16.20
CA VAL A 784 14.37 -13.17 15.94
C VAL A 784 13.36 -12.43 16.79
N ILE A 785 12.40 -11.81 16.12
CA ILE A 785 11.34 -11.03 16.76
C ILE A 785 10.03 -11.79 16.60
N PHE A 786 9.42 -12.15 17.73
CA PHE A 786 8.11 -12.77 17.76
C PHE A 786 7.08 -11.79 18.32
N LEU A 787 6.19 -11.34 17.44
CA LEU A 787 5.13 -10.37 17.74
C LEU A 787 3.82 -11.14 17.93
N ILE A 788 3.24 -11.07 19.13
CA ILE A 788 1.98 -11.75 19.45
C ILE A 788 0.85 -10.71 19.47
N PRO A 789 -0.16 -10.83 18.59
CA PRO A 789 -1.25 -9.85 18.52
C PRO A 789 -2.09 -9.82 19.81
N SER A 790 -2.84 -8.73 19.98
CA SER A 790 -3.74 -8.51 21.11
C SER A 790 -5.04 -9.31 21.02
N LEU A 791 -5.34 -9.92 19.87
CA LEU A 791 -6.57 -10.65 19.57
C LEU A 791 -6.24 -11.92 18.77
N ASP A 792 -7.17 -12.89 18.85
CA ASP A 792 -7.08 -14.23 18.27
C ASP A 792 -6.78 -14.27 16.76
#